data_AF-A0A9E7KJ00-F1
#
_entry.id   AF-A0A9E7KJ00-F1
#
_cell.length_a   1.000
_cell.length_b   1.000
_cell.length_c   1.000
_cell.angle_alpha   90.00
_cell.angle_beta   90.00
_cell.angle_gamma   90.00
#
_symmetry.space_group_name_H-M   'P 1'
#
loop_
_entity.id
_entity.type
_entity.pdbx_description
1 polymer ?
#
loop_
_entity_poly.entity_id
_entity_poly.type
_entity_poly.pdbx_seq_one_letter_code
_entity_poly.pdbx_strand_id
1 'polypeptide(L)'
;MVEVVESGMVVPSEQTPEGSIWLSNLDLLVIRAHTPVVYFYHPRGDSGFFSVELLKAALAKALVPFYPLAGRLGFDSDGRLEIKCTGEGVLFVVARSDSTLEELGELAPSAEMNKLFVPNGESDEPPLCMFQVTFFKCGGVCLSTAIHHTAADGRSALCFVNAWSDIARGGELTVSPCLDRTLLRARSPPQVVFDHPEYVHKQEQQPTPRATVPPPVASAILTLSKDQLCRLKSSGSGSGSGVRPLSTFKAVVAHVWRCACKARELADDEETRVYVIGDARTRMRPPLPEGYVGNAVFRTSATATVGEVLSSPFEFGADKIHGAIARLDDDYVRSLIDYMEVTDVSGSISGRWRLSGADLWVVSWLGLPTHGADFGWGKPMYMMQASVACGLVFVAHSPKDDGGVAVVLGLQQESMPSCTLMLSKDQLVSLQNSIAGGRRRHVSTYKAVTAYAWRCACKARQLGADQETRLYMTVDAQTRLKPPLPPGYFGNAILRTSVAAAAGEILFSPLQSTAEKIHDAVVRVDDEYVRSVIDFLESTHDIRGMELGSWRESQNDLWAISWLHLPAYEADFGWGKPVFMRREVVKQRGMLYLMRSPEGDGGITLTMTMEPENVPRFLRMFCVELDCLGEDGIASGPAFMARANVNRRGASYILRSTEGDGGITPMLTLEPENMPRFQKVFTEE
;
A
#
# COMPACT_ATOMS: atom_id res chain seq x y z
N MET A 1 4.86 -13.95 -11.49
CA MET A 1 6.34 -13.86 -11.43
C MET A 1 6.78 -13.02 -12.61
N VAL A 2 7.64 -12.03 -12.40
CA VAL A 2 8.23 -11.22 -13.48
C VAL A 2 9.72 -11.52 -13.51
N GLU A 3 10.22 -11.91 -14.67
CA GLU A 3 11.63 -12.25 -14.90
C GLU A 3 12.27 -11.14 -15.74
N VAL A 4 13.38 -10.56 -15.27
CA VAL A 4 14.18 -9.62 -16.05
C VAL A 4 15.02 -10.38 -17.06
N VAL A 5 14.86 -10.03 -18.34
CA VAL A 5 15.55 -10.65 -19.47
C VAL A 5 16.75 -9.82 -19.93
N GLU A 6 16.62 -8.50 -19.87
CA GLU A 6 17.68 -7.57 -20.28
C GLU A 6 17.65 -6.33 -19.37
N SER A 7 18.82 -5.79 -19.05
CA SER A 7 18.96 -4.53 -18.33
C SER A 7 20.19 -3.80 -18.85
N GLY A 8 20.06 -2.50 -19.14
CA GLY A 8 21.17 -1.70 -19.64
C GLY A 8 20.85 -0.21 -19.69
N MET A 9 21.89 0.59 -19.90
CA MET A 9 21.76 2.04 -20.03
C MET A 9 21.51 2.44 -21.49
N VAL A 10 20.55 3.31 -21.71
CA VAL A 10 20.32 3.98 -22.99
C VAL A 10 20.86 5.41 -22.88
N VAL A 11 21.91 5.70 -23.64
CA VAL A 11 22.56 7.02 -23.69
C VAL A 11 21.99 7.87 -24.82
N PRO A 12 22.13 9.21 -24.78
CA PRO A 12 21.77 10.07 -25.91
C PRO A 12 22.43 9.62 -27.21
N SER A 13 21.73 9.70 -28.34
CA SER A 13 22.24 9.26 -29.64
C SER A 13 23.33 10.16 -30.23
N GLU A 14 23.50 11.35 -29.66
CA GLU A 14 24.44 12.39 -30.08
C GLU A 14 25.09 13.02 -28.86
N GLN A 15 26.21 13.71 -29.04
CA GLN A 15 26.84 14.45 -27.96
C GLN A 15 25.91 15.58 -27.50
N THR A 16 25.64 15.64 -26.19
CA THR A 16 24.78 16.65 -25.57
C THR A 16 25.61 17.67 -24.80
N PRO A 17 25.08 18.88 -24.53
CA PRO A 17 25.76 19.86 -23.70
C PRO A 17 26.17 19.30 -22.34
N GLU A 18 27.44 19.47 -22.00
CA GLU A 18 27.98 19.20 -20.67
C GLU A 18 27.71 20.38 -19.72
N GLY A 19 27.73 20.12 -18.41
CA GLY A 19 27.54 21.13 -17.37
C GLY A 19 26.43 20.75 -16.40
N SER A 20 25.76 21.76 -15.85
CA SER A 20 24.74 21.56 -14.82
C SER A 20 23.48 22.37 -15.10
N ILE A 21 22.32 21.81 -14.77
CA ILE A 21 21.05 22.54 -14.71
C ILE A 21 20.78 22.94 -13.25
N TRP A 22 20.76 24.25 -13.01
CA TRP A 22 20.35 24.82 -11.74
C TRP A 22 18.89 24.46 -11.45
N LEU A 23 18.59 23.99 -10.24
CA LEU A 23 17.22 23.65 -9.83
C LEU A 23 16.54 24.85 -9.17
N SER A 24 15.29 25.14 -9.52
CA SER A 24 14.49 26.19 -8.89
C SER A 24 13.96 25.77 -7.51
N ASN A 25 13.42 26.71 -6.74
CA ASN A 25 12.83 26.38 -5.45
C ASN A 25 11.66 25.40 -5.59
N LEU A 26 10.88 25.47 -6.68
CA LEU A 26 9.83 24.49 -6.95
C LEU A 26 10.37 23.10 -7.31
N ASP A 27 11.56 23.00 -7.91
CA ASP A 27 12.24 21.70 -8.13
C ASP A 27 12.74 21.07 -6.84
N LEU A 28 13.08 21.91 -5.85
CA LEU A 28 13.51 21.46 -4.53
C LEU A 28 12.32 21.14 -3.61
N LEU A 29 11.12 21.64 -3.92
CA LEU A 29 9.88 21.46 -3.14
C LEU A 29 9.26 20.07 -3.23
N VAL A 30 9.62 19.30 -4.25
CA VAL A 30 9.02 17.99 -4.53
C VAL A 30 9.77 16.86 -3.83
N ILE A 31 9.09 15.73 -3.65
CA ILE A 31 9.70 14.53 -3.07
C ILE A 31 10.94 14.12 -3.87
N ARG A 32 12.02 13.80 -3.17
CA ARG A 32 13.27 13.32 -3.76
C ARG A 32 13.21 11.82 -4.02
N ALA A 33 12.33 11.43 -4.94
CA ALA A 33 12.11 10.04 -5.32
C ALA A 33 11.64 9.95 -6.77
N HIS A 34 11.74 8.77 -7.34
CA HIS A 34 11.12 8.46 -8.63
C HIS A 34 9.61 8.33 -8.49
N THR A 35 8.89 8.94 -9.44
CA THR A 35 7.45 8.81 -9.54
C THR A 35 7.12 7.63 -10.46
N PRO A 36 6.53 6.53 -9.96
CA PRO A 36 6.29 5.32 -10.73
C PRO A 36 4.94 5.36 -11.46
N VAL A 37 4.96 5.32 -12.78
CA VAL A 37 3.76 5.26 -13.62
C VAL A 37 3.80 4.01 -14.50
N VAL A 38 2.67 3.34 -14.67
CA VAL A 38 2.50 2.16 -15.54
C VAL A 38 1.54 2.48 -16.68
N TYR A 39 1.83 1.90 -17.85
CA TYR A 39 1.06 1.98 -19.08
C TYR A 39 0.81 0.56 -19.58
N PHE A 40 -0.44 0.14 -19.68
CA PHE A 40 -0.78 -1.18 -20.23
C PHE A 40 -1.24 -1.06 -21.69
N TYR A 41 -0.87 -2.04 -22.51
CA TYR A 41 -1.21 -2.11 -23.93
C TYR A 41 -1.73 -3.51 -24.28
N HIS A 42 -2.83 -3.55 -25.04
CA HIS A 42 -3.36 -4.81 -25.57
C HIS A 42 -2.46 -5.39 -26.66
N PRO A 43 -2.38 -6.74 -26.77
CA PRO A 43 -1.71 -7.38 -27.90
C PRO A 43 -2.36 -6.94 -29.22
N ARG A 44 -1.54 -6.64 -30.24
CA ARG A 44 -2.03 -6.26 -31.57
C ARG A 44 -1.74 -7.27 -32.70
N GLY A 45 -1.10 -8.39 -32.38
CA GLY A 45 -0.84 -9.47 -33.36
C GLY A 45 0.21 -9.14 -34.44
N ASP A 46 0.77 -7.94 -34.43
CA ASP A 46 1.85 -7.52 -35.33
C ASP A 46 3.19 -8.16 -34.96
N SER A 47 3.97 -8.63 -35.93
CA SER A 47 5.25 -9.32 -35.72
C SER A 47 6.39 -8.44 -35.16
N GLY A 48 6.11 -7.16 -34.89
CA GLY A 48 7.04 -6.19 -34.29
C GLY A 48 6.44 -5.39 -33.13
N PHE A 49 5.34 -5.86 -32.54
CA PHE A 49 4.68 -5.19 -31.41
C PHE A 49 5.66 -4.92 -30.26
N PHE A 50 5.80 -3.64 -29.87
CA PHE A 50 6.75 -3.20 -28.83
C PHE A 50 8.21 -3.62 -29.09
N SER A 51 8.68 -3.47 -30.34
CA SER A 51 10.09 -3.69 -30.69
C SER A 51 11.03 -2.94 -29.74
N VAL A 52 11.78 -3.69 -28.92
CA VAL A 52 12.72 -3.14 -27.92
C VAL A 52 13.81 -2.31 -28.60
N GLU A 53 14.29 -2.75 -29.77
CA GLU A 53 15.30 -2.03 -30.55
C GLU A 53 14.79 -0.65 -30.99
N LEU A 54 13.56 -0.59 -31.52
CA LEU A 54 12.92 0.67 -31.91
C LEU A 54 12.73 1.59 -30.70
N LEU A 55 12.23 1.05 -29.59
CA LEU A 55 12.02 1.79 -28.34
C LEU A 55 13.33 2.40 -27.83
N LYS A 56 14.41 1.62 -27.75
CA LYS A 56 15.73 2.09 -27.31
C LYS A 56 16.32 3.13 -28.27
N ALA A 57 16.23 2.91 -29.58
CA ALA A 57 16.74 3.85 -30.57
C ALA A 57 15.99 5.19 -30.53
N ALA A 58 14.67 5.15 -30.39
CA ALA A 58 13.85 6.35 -30.25
C ALA A 58 14.12 7.06 -28.92
N LEU A 59 14.34 6.32 -27.84
CA LEU A 59 14.68 6.87 -26.52
C LEU A 59 16.03 7.60 -26.56
N ALA A 60 17.06 6.99 -27.17
CA ALA A 60 18.37 7.61 -27.36
C ALA A 60 18.26 8.95 -28.11
N LYS A 61 17.42 9.01 -29.15
CA LYS A 61 17.14 10.26 -29.88
C LYS A 61 16.37 11.28 -29.05
N ALA A 62 15.36 10.85 -28.30
CA ALA A 62 14.56 11.72 -27.42
C ALA A 62 15.42 12.34 -26.30
N LEU A 63 16.44 11.62 -25.83
CA LEU A 63 17.37 12.12 -24.82
C LEU A 63 18.27 13.26 -25.32
N VAL A 64 18.44 13.48 -26.62
CA VAL A 64 19.26 14.60 -27.13
C VAL A 64 18.66 15.96 -26.76
N PRO A 65 17.39 16.27 -27.11
CA PRO A 65 16.74 17.52 -26.69
C PRO A 65 16.38 17.55 -25.21
N PHE A 66 16.21 16.38 -24.56
CA PHE A 66 15.92 16.25 -23.12
C PHE A 66 17.15 15.81 -22.32
N TYR A 67 18.35 16.22 -22.73
CA TYR A 67 19.63 15.72 -22.20
C TYR A 67 19.81 15.76 -20.68
N PRO A 68 19.21 16.69 -19.90
CA PRO A 68 19.35 16.64 -18.45
C PRO A 68 18.78 15.35 -17.84
N LEU A 69 17.82 14.69 -18.49
CA LEU A 69 17.25 13.42 -18.02
C LEU A 69 18.23 12.24 -18.10
N ALA A 70 19.28 12.34 -18.93
CA ALA A 70 20.37 11.38 -19.00
C ALA A 70 21.48 11.64 -17.96
N GLY A 71 21.31 12.67 -17.12
CA GLY A 71 22.27 13.08 -16.10
C GLY A 71 22.12 12.37 -14.75
N ARG A 72 22.73 12.97 -13.72
CA ARG A 72 22.64 12.56 -12.31
C ARG A 72 22.32 13.75 -11.42
N LEU A 73 21.75 13.49 -10.25
CA LEU A 73 21.71 14.52 -9.21
C LEU A 73 23.12 14.75 -8.68
N GLY A 74 23.44 16.00 -8.40
CA GLY A 74 24.66 16.39 -7.73
C GLY A 74 24.46 17.68 -6.96
N PHE A 75 25.55 18.25 -6.46
CA PHE A 75 25.54 19.52 -5.75
C PHE A 75 26.49 20.51 -6.40
N ASP A 76 26.14 21.79 -6.34
CA ASP A 76 27.03 22.89 -6.68
C ASP A 76 28.00 23.22 -5.51
N SER A 77 28.85 24.23 -5.69
CA SER A 77 29.82 24.66 -4.69
C SER A 77 29.19 25.19 -3.40
N ASP A 78 27.96 25.68 -3.48
CA ASP A 78 27.22 26.26 -2.35
C ASP A 78 26.34 25.18 -1.65
N GLY A 79 26.40 23.93 -2.13
CA GLY A 79 25.64 22.81 -1.59
C GLY A 79 24.19 22.77 -2.06
N ARG A 80 23.80 23.55 -3.07
CA ARG A 80 22.47 23.46 -3.69
C ARG A 80 22.45 22.23 -4.61
N LEU A 81 21.33 21.49 -4.55
CA LEU A 81 21.10 20.38 -5.46
C LEU A 81 20.98 20.89 -6.90
N GLU A 82 21.58 20.16 -7.83
CA GLU A 82 21.51 20.41 -9.26
C GLU A 82 21.45 19.12 -10.07
N ILE A 83 21.19 19.23 -11.37
CA ILE A 83 21.32 18.10 -12.31
C ILE A 83 22.65 18.25 -13.05
N LYS A 84 23.58 17.32 -12.81
CA LYS A 84 24.80 17.17 -13.58
C LYS A 84 24.46 16.49 -14.91
N CYS A 85 24.69 17.16 -16.02
CA CYS A 85 24.41 16.66 -17.36
C CYS A 85 25.57 15.75 -17.84
N THR A 86 25.65 14.55 -17.24
CA THR A 86 26.75 13.59 -17.46
C THR A 86 26.61 12.79 -18.75
N GLY A 87 25.40 12.69 -19.32
CA GLY A 87 25.14 11.90 -20.53
C GLY A 87 25.21 10.38 -20.31
N GLU A 88 25.34 9.91 -19.07
CA GLU A 88 25.45 8.48 -18.72
C GLU A 88 24.18 7.68 -19.04
N GLY A 89 23.08 8.36 -19.35
CA GLY A 89 21.88 7.76 -19.87
C GLY A 89 20.86 7.37 -18.80
N VAL A 90 19.84 6.65 -19.25
CA VAL A 90 18.69 6.18 -18.48
C VAL A 90 18.67 4.67 -18.40
N LEU A 91 18.17 4.10 -17.31
CA LEU A 91 18.05 2.65 -17.18
C LEU A 91 16.88 2.14 -18.03
N PHE A 92 17.10 1.09 -18.82
CA PHE A 92 16.07 0.43 -19.60
C PHE A 92 16.10 -1.09 -19.33
N VAL A 93 14.99 -1.60 -18.79
CA VAL A 93 14.82 -2.99 -18.41
C VAL A 93 13.79 -3.65 -19.33
N VAL A 94 14.09 -4.87 -19.77
CA VAL A 94 13.16 -5.74 -20.47
C VAL A 94 12.86 -6.93 -19.59
N ALA A 95 11.58 -7.23 -19.40
CA ALA A 95 11.12 -8.31 -18.55
C ALA A 95 10.00 -9.12 -19.21
N ARG A 96 9.75 -10.31 -18.69
CA ARG A 96 8.66 -11.20 -19.10
C ARG A 96 7.85 -11.64 -17.89
N SER A 97 6.57 -11.90 -18.10
CA SER A 97 5.65 -12.41 -17.10
C SER A 97 4.86 -13.58 -17.67
N ASP A 98 4.82 -14.69 -16.94
CA ASP A 98 3.98 -15.84 -17.29
C ASP A 98 2.48 -15.59 -17.04
N SER A 99 2.15 -14.47 -16.39
CA SER A 99 0.76 -14.05 -16.21
C SER A 99 0.18 -13.40 -17.47
N THR A 100 -1.15 -13.35 -17.53
CA THR A 100 -1.90 -12.58 -18.54
C THR A 100 -2.37 -11.24 -17.96
N LEU A 101 -2.74 -10.29 -18.82
CA LEU A 101 -3.34 -9.02 -18.39
C LEU A 101 -4.68 -9.26 -17.67
N GLU A 102 -5.44 -10.25 -18.12
CA GLU A 102 -6.72 -10.65 -17.51
C GLU A 102 -6.53 -11.18 -16.08
N GLU A 103 -5.45 -11.94 -15.84
CA GLU A 103 -5.10 -12.46 -14.51
C GLU A 103 -4.67 -11.39 -13.51
N LEU A 104 -4.31 -10.19 -13.97
CA LEU A 104 -4.03 -9.04 -13.09
C LEU A 104 -5.31 -8.43 -12.50
N GLY A 105 -6.47 -8.72 -13.09
CA GLY A 105 -7.77 -8.25 -12.60
C GLY A 105 -7.92 -6.73 -12.62
N GLU A 106 -8.45 -6.16 -11.54
CA GLU A 106 -8.52 -4.70 -11.39
C GLU A 106 -7.09 -4.14 -11.21
N LEU A 107 -6.63 -3.34 -12.17
CA LEU A 107 -5.29 -2.74 -12.21
C LEU A 107 -5.10 -1.63 -11.15
N ALA A 108 -5.67 -1.79 -9.96
CA ALA A 108 -5.53 -0.87 -8.85
C ALA A 108 -4.05 -0.74 -8.44
N PRO A 109 -3.54 0.48 -8.21
CA PRO A 109 -2.15 0.68 -7.82
C PRO A 109 -1.80 -0.06 -6.54
N SER A 110 -0.70 -0.79 -6.48
CA SER A 110 -0.33 -1.54 -5.29
C SER A 110 1.18 -1.58 -5.10
N ALA A 111 1.63 -1.86 -3.88
CA ALA A 111 3.05 -2.08 -3.63
C ALA A 111 3.60 -3.23 -4.51
N GLU A 112 2.79 -4.25 -4.77
CA GLU A 112 3.14 -5.36 -5.65
C GLU A 112 3.27 -4.92 -7.11
N MET A 113 2.33 -4.12 -7.63
CA MET A 113 2.42 -3.57 -8.99
C MET A 113 3.69 -2.73 -9.17
N ASN A 114 4.05 -1.93 -8.16
CA ASN A 114 5.30 -1.17 -8.16
C ASN A 114 6.51 -2.12 -8.16
N LYS A 115 6.56 -3.10 -7.25
CA LYS A 115 7.67 -4.08 -7.16
C LYS A 115 7.87 -4.88 -8.44
N LEU A 116 6.79 -5.32 -9.09
CA LEU A 116 6.85 -6.20 -10.26
C LEU A 116 7.18 -5.47 -11.55
N PHE A 117 6.63 -4.27 -11.75
CA PHE A 117 6.65 -3.61 -13.05
C PHE A 117 7.56 -2.40 -13.12
N VAL A 118 8.00 -1.84 -12.00
CA VAL A 118 8.82 -0.62 -11.98
C VAL A 118 10.28 -0.99 -11.69
N PRO A 119 11.24 -0.52 -12.50
CA PRO A 119 12.64 -0.83 -12.28
C PRO A 119 13.15 -0.11 -11.03
N ASN A 120 14.00 -0.79 -10.27
CA ASN A 120 14.73 -0.19 -9.15
C ASN A 120 16.15 0.15 -9.58
N GLY A 121 16.59 1.39 -9.31
CA GLY A 121 17.94 1.85 -9.56
C GLY A 121 18.78 1.74 -8.30
N GLU A 122 19.20 0.53 -7.93
CA GLU A 122 20.08 0.31 -6.77
C GLU A 122 21.49 0.86 -7.05
N SER A 123 21.66 2.16 -6.83
CA SER A 123 22.91 2.90 -7.00
C SER A 123 22.96 4.03 -5.98
N ASP A 124 24.15 4.36 -5.50
CA ASP A 124 24.39 5.56 -4.68
C ASP A 124 24.06 6.85 -5.46
N GLU A 125 24.19 6.79 -6.79
CA GLU A 125 23.79 7.82 -7.74
C GLU A 125 22.79 7.23 -8.75
N PRO A 126 21.49 7.15 -8.41
CA PRO A 126 20.51 6.52 -9.27
C PRO A 126 20.27 7.36 -10.54
N PRO A 127 19.99 6.73 -11.70
CA PRO A 127 19.59 7.43 -12.91
C PRO A 127 18.35 8.30 -12.66
N LEU A 128 18.28 9.47 -13.31
CA LEU A 128 17.10 10.34 -13.19
C LEU A 128 15.85 9.75 -13.83
N CYS A 129 16.00 8.87 -14.81
CA CYS A 129 14.90 8.17 -15.46
C CYS A 129 15.21 6.69 -15.61
N MET A 130 14.19 5.87 -15.41
CA MET A 130 14.26 4.42 -15.56
C MET A 130 12.96 3.92 -16.21
N PHE A 131 13.09 2.95 -17.08
CA PHE A 131 11.99 2.37 -17.86
C PHE A 131 12.03 0.85 -17.79
N GLN A 132 10.86 0.22 -17.69
CA GLN A 132 10.76 -1.23 -17.83
C GLN A 132 9.66 -1.58 -18.82
N VAL A 133 9.96 -2.50 -19.74
CA VAL A 133 8.99 -3.11 -20.66
C VAL A 133 8.79 -4.55 -20.24
N THR A 134 7.60 -4.89 -19.75
CA THR A 134 7.23 -6.25 -19.35
C THR A 134 6.26 -6.85 -20.35
N PHE A 135 6.67 -7.94 -21.00
CA PHE A 135 5.85 -8.72 -21.92
C PHE A 135 5.07 -9.81 -21.18
N PHE A 136 3.76 -9.85 -21.37
CA PHE A 136 2.87 -10.86 -20.77
C PHE A 136 2.68 -12.07 -21.68
N LYS A 137 2.32 -13.22 -21.10
CA LYS A 137 2.05 -14.46 -21.83
C LYS A 137 0.93 -14.31 -22.89
N CYS A 138 -0.05 -13.44 -22.65
CA CYS A 138 -1.12 -13.14 -23.63
C CYS A 138 -0.67 -12.20 -24.77
N GLY A 139 0.59 -11.77 -24.79
CA GLY A 139 1.13 -10.81 -25.76
C GLY A 139 0.89 -9.34 -25.41
N GLY A 140 0.19 -9.06 -24.31
CA GLY A 140 0.08 -7.70 -23.77
C GLY A 140 1.41 -7.16 -23.25
N VAL A 141 1.49 -5.84 -23.06
CA VAL A 141 2.71 -5.17 -22.57
C VAL A 141 2.37 -4.19 -21.45
N CYS A 142 3.22 -4.15 -20.43
CA CYS A 142 3.31 -3.05 -19.47
C CYS A 142 4.60 -2.27 -19.74
N LEU A 143 4.49 -0.99 -20.08
CA LEU A 143 5.60 -0.04 -20.01
C LEU A 143 5.48 0.70 -18.68
N SER A 144 6.53 0.71 -17.86
CA SER A 144 6.59 1.56 -16.68
C SER A 144 7.66 2.63 -16.81
N THR A 145 7.44 3.73 -16.11
CA THR A 145 8.35 4.87 -16.05
C THR A 145 8.58 5.22 -14.59
N ALA A 146 9.84 5.36 -14.19
CA ALA A 146 10.26 5.89 -12.92
C ALA A 146 11.14 7.12 -13.19
N ILE A 147 10.54 8.31 -13.10
CA ILE A 147 11.21 9.59 -13.38
C ILE A 147 11.38 10.34 -12.05
N HIS A 148 12.60 10.74 -11.73
CA HIS A 148 12.93 11.43 -10.50
C HIS A 148 12.22 12.80 -10.45
N HIS A 149 11.40 13.02 -9.42
CA HIS A 149 10.45 14.15 -9.42
C HIS A 149 11.16 15.52 -9.44
N THR A 150 12.35 15.63 -8.86
CA THR A 150 13.21 16.83 -8.96
C THR A 150 13.59 17.18 -10.41
N ALA A 151 13.67 16.20 -11.30
CA ALA A 151 14.00 16.45 -12.71
C ALA A 151 12.79 16.98 -13.50
N ALA A 152 11.58 16.50 -13.20
CA ALA A 152 10.38 16.81 -13.96
C ALA A 152 9.11 16.63 -13.12
N ASP A 153 8.19 17.59 -13.20
CA ASP A 153 6.80 17.37 -12.78
C ASP A 153 6.04 16.48 -13.78
N GLY A 154 4.81 16.09 -13.43
CA GLY A 154 4.00 15.19 -14.26
C GLY A 154 3.76 15.68 -15.70
N ARG A 155 3.66 17.01 -15.91
CA ARG A 155 3.51 17.57 -17.27
C ARG A 155 4.79 17.43 -18.07
N SER A 156 5.94 17.75 -17.47
CA SER A 156 7.25 17.62 -18.10
C SER A 156 7.60 16.16 -18.39
N ALA A 157 7.31 15.25 -17.46
CA ALA A 157 7.50 13.81 -17.62
C ALA A 157 6.67 13.25 -18.78
N LEU A 158 5.38 13.63 -18.87
CA LEU A 158 4.53 13.21 -19.98
C LEU A 158 4.94 13.83 -21.32
N CYS A 159 5.42 15.08 -21.32
CA CYS A 159 6.00 15.69 -22.52
C CYS A 159 7.16 14.85 -23.06
N PHE A 160 8.07 14.40 -22.18
CA PHE A 160 9.18 13.54 -22.56
C PHE A 160 8.71 12.17 -23.10
N VAL A 161 7.79 11.49 -22.41
CA VAL A 161 7.28 10.18 -22.85
C VAL A 161 6.54 10.29 -24.19
N ASN A 162 5.75 11.35 -24.39
CA ASN A 162 5.05 11.59 -25.64
C ASN A 162 6.04 11.89 -26.78
N ALA A 163 7.05 12.74 -26.53
CA ALA A 163 8.13 13.01 -27.47
C ALA A 163 8.88 11.73 -27.88
N TRP A 164 9.18 10.86 -26.91
CA TRP A 164 9.76 9.56 -27.18
C TRP A 164 8.87 8.71 -28.09
N SER A 165 7.56 8.67 -27.82
CA SER A 165 6.60 7.92 -28.65
C SER A 165 6.43 8.51 -30.06
N ASP A 166 6.48 9.83 -30.22
CA ASP A 166 6.43 10.50 -31.52
C ASP A 166 7.66 10.15 -32.37
N ILE A 167 8.85 10.20 -31.77
CA ILE A 167 10.11 9.83 -32.43
C ILE A 167 10.10 8.35 -32.81
N ALA A 168 9.54 7.46 -31.98
CA ALA A 168 9.41 6.04 -32.30
C ALA A 168 8.53 5.81 -33.55
N ARG A 169 7.55 6.68 -33.80
CA ARG A 169 6.72 6.67 -35.02
C ARG A 169 7.37 7.37 -36.21
N GLY A 170 8.58 7.88 -36.07
CA GLY A 170 9.28 8.64 -37.10
C GLY A 170 8.84 10.10 -37.21
N GLY A 171 8.12 10.62 -36.21
CA GLY A 171 7.75 12.03 -36.11
C GLY A 171 8.88 12.92 -35.58
N GLU A 172 8.68 14.22 -35.68
CA GLU A 172 9.55 15.24 -35.08
C GLU A 172 8.93 15.80 -33.79
N LEU A 173 9.75 16.47 -32.98
CA LEU A 173 9.26 17.14 -31.78
C LEU A 173 8.29 18.28 -32.13
N THR A 174 7.06 18.20 -31.62
CA THR A 174 6.06 19.26 -31.82
C THR A 174 6.40 20.52 -31.03
N VAL A 175 6.98 20.37 -29.83
CA VAL A 175 7.38 21.48 -28.95
C VAL A 175 8.81 21.23 -28.46
N SER A 176 9.69 22.20 -28.66
CA SER A 176 11.07 22.12 -28.16
C SER A 176 11.12 22.32 -26.64
N PRO A 177 11.88 21.50 -25.89
CA PRO A 177 12.00 21.65 -24.46
C PRO A 177 12.75 22.93 -24.08
N CYS A 178 12.20 23.69 -23.14
CA CYS A 178 12.86 24.82 -22.49
C CYS A 178 13.45 24.32 -21.16
N LEU A 179 14.77 24.30 -21.08
CA LEU A 179 15.53 23.77 -19.93
C LEU A 179 15.98 24.87 -18.96
N ASP A 180 15.62 26.12 -19.21
CA ASP A 180 15.99 27.25 -18.37
C ASP A 180 15.10 27.34 -17.13
N ARG A 181 15.58 26.75 -16.03
CA ARG A 181 14.89 26.79 -14.73
C ARG A 181 15.03 28.13 -14.02
N THR A 182 15.90 29.03 -14.50
CA THR A 182 16.10 30.36 -13.88
C THR A 182 14.90 31.29 -14.06
N LEU A 183 13.96 30.95 -14.95
CA LEU A 183 12.66 31.58 -15.08
C LEU A 183 11.84 31.56 -13.77
N LEU A 184 12.12 30.62 -12.87
CA LEU A 184 11.51 30.49 -11.54
C LEU A 184 12.48 30.84 -10.40
N ARG A 185 13.49 31.67 -10.68
CA ARG A 185 14.40 32.17 -9.65
C ARG A 185 13.70 33.19 -8.75
N ALA A 186 14.01 33.13 -7.45
CA ALA A 186 13.55 34.11 -6.47
C ALA A 186 13.99 35.54 -6.84
N ARG A 187 13.22 36.53 -6.39
CA ARG A 187 13.57 37.94 -6.53
C ARG A 187 14.75 38.27 -5.60
N SER A 188 15.49 39.33 -5.93
CA SER A 188 16.57 39.84 -5.10
C SER A 188 16.33 41.32 -4.77
N PRO A 189 16.01 41.67 -3.51
CA PRO A 189 15.77 40.75 -2.38
C PRO A 189 14.44 39.97 -2.52
N PRO A 190 14.30 38.81 -1.85
CA PRO A 190 13.03 38.08 -1.79
C PRO A 190 11.92 38.92 -1.15
N GLN A 191 10.70 38.85 -1.70
CA GLN A 191 9.51 39.60 -1.25
C GLN A 191 8.34 38.64 -0.95
N VAL A 192 8.21 38.24 0.31
CA VAL A 192 7.09 37.41 0.79
C VAL A 192 5.90 38.30 1.12
N VAL A 193 4.82 38.18 0.34
CA VAL A 193 3.61 39.03 0.48
C VAL A 193 2.34 38.24 0.86
N PHE A 194 2.46 36.91 0.94
CA PHE A 194 1.37 36.01 1.35
C PHE A 194 1.87 35.06 2.42
N ASP A 195 0.96 34.66 3.32
CA ASP A 195 1.18 33.51 4.18
C ASP A 195 1.10 32.22 3.35
N HIS A 196 1.97 31.27 3.71
CA HIS A 196 2.10 29.97 3.04
C HIS A 196 1.80 28.82 4.03
N PRO A 197 0.59 28.77 4.64
CA PRO A 197 0.23 27.81 5.69
C PRO A 197 0.33 26.36 5.24
N GLU A 198 0.25 26.09 3.94
CA GLU A 198 0.44 24.78 3.35
C GLU A 198 1.86 24.23 3.54
N TYR A 199 2.83 25.08 3.87
CA TYR A 199 4.25 24.74 3.97
C TYR A 199 4.81 24.89 5.37
N VAL A 200 3.98 25.32 6.33
CA VAL A 200 4.33 25.43 7.74
C VAL A 200 4.42 24.03 8.35
N HIS A 201 5.57 23.71 8.94
CA HIS A 201 5.75 22.46 9.66
C HIS A 201 5.00 22.53 11.00
N LYS A 202 3.86 21.84 11.13
CA LYS A 202 3.27 21.57 12.45
C LYS A 202 4.24 20.62 13.16
N GLN A 203 5.00 21.12 14.15
CA GLN A 203 5.68 20.23 15.09
C GLN A 203 4.60 19.35 15.74
N GLU A 204 4.62 18.05 15.48
CA GLU A 204 3.81 17.11 16.25
C GLU A 204 4.16 17.31 17.73
N GLN A 205 3.16 17.71 18.53
CA GLN A 205 3.31 17.71 19.98
C GLN A 205 3.42 16.25 20.42
N GLN A 206 4.62 15.91 20.88
CA GLN A 206 5.10 14.60 21.32
C GLN A 206 5.52 13.62 20.21
N PRO A 207 6.77 13.10 20.26
CA PRO A 207 7.18 12.00 19.41
C PRO A 207 6.43 10.75 19.86
N THR A 208 5.38 10.37 19.14
CA THR A 208 4.89 8.99 19.20
C THR A 208 6.03 8.07 18.71
N PRO A 209 6.25 6.90 19.33
CA PRO A 209 7.31 5.99 18.91
C PRO A 209 7.16 5.73 17.41
N ARG A 210 8.22 6.04 16.65
CA ARG A 210 8.27 5.83 15.20
C ARG A 210 7.86 4.40 14.89
N ALA A 211 6.66 4.20 14.36
CA ALA A 211 6.41 3.02 13.55
C ALA A 211 7.38 3.11 12.36
N THR A 212 8.37 2.22 12.34
CA THR A 212 9.41 2.11 11.30
C THR A 212 8.83 1.74 9.93
N VAL A 213 7.55 1.37 9.88
CA VAL A 213 6.83 0.99 8.67
C VAL A 213 5.49 1.74 8.63
N PRO A 214 5.20 2.53 7.57
CA PRO A 214 3.87 3.13 7.37
C PRO A 214 2.76 2.07 7.44
N PRO A 215 1.55 2.42 7.90
CA PRO A 215 0.44 1.48 7.87
C PRO A 215 0.16 1.06 6.40
N PRO A 216 -0.25 -0.20 6.17
CA PRO A 216 -0.59 -0.65 4.83
C PRO A 216 -1.69 0.23 4.24
N VAL A 217 -1.67 0.38 2.92
CA VAL A 217 -2.60 1.25 2.19
C VAL A 217 -3.39 0.36 1.26
N ALA A 218 -4.72 0.37 1.42
CA ALA A 218 -5.62 -0.17 0.43
C ALA A 218 -5.86 0.90 -0.62
N SER A 219 -5.85 0.51 -1.89
CA SER A 219 -6.10 1.41 -3.02
C SER A 219 -7.33 0.95 -3.79
N ALA A 220 -7.95 1.88 -4.50
CA ALA A 220 -9.07 1.59 -5.39
C ALA A 220 -9.06 2.50 -6.61
N ILE A 221 -9.68 2.03 -7.69
CA ILE A 221 -10.07 2.82 -8.85
C ILE A 221 -11.59 2.89 -8.87
N LEU A 222 -12.14 4.10 -8.81
CA LEU A 222 -13.58 4.34 -8.82
C LEU A 222 -13.94 5.19 -10.02
N THR A 223 -14.75 4.66 -10.91
CA THR A 223 -15.16 5.35 -12.14
C THR A 223 -16.51 6.02 -11.97
N LEU A 224 -16.58 7.32 -12.21
CA LEU A 224 -17.81 8.08 -12.35
C LEU A 224 -18.18 8.18 -13.83
N SER A 225 -19.37 7.70 -14.18
CA SER A 225 -19.90 7.83 -15.54
C SER A 225 -20.20 9.28 -15.89
N LYS A 226 -20.28 9.59 -17.18
CA LYS A 226 -20.68 10.91 -17.67
C LYS A 226 -21.99 11.40 -17.04
N ASP A 227 -22.98 10.52 -16.87
CA ASP A 227 -24.27 10.85 -16.27
C ASP A 227 -24.17 11.14 -14.76
N GLN A 228 -23.34 10.38 -14.04
CA GLN A 228 -23.03 10.66 -12.63
C GLN A 228 -22.33 12.02 -12.49
N LEU A 229 -21.38 12.35 -13.36
CA LEU A 229 -20.71 13.64 -13.37
C LEU A 229 -21.68 14.79 -13.68
N CYS A 230 -22.59 14.62 -14.65
CA CYS A 230 -23.62 15.60 -14.95
C CYS A 230 -24.53 15.87 -13.75
N ARG A 231 -24.92 14.82 -13.01
CA ARG A 231 -25.69 14.96 -11.76
C ARG A 231 -24.88 15.71 -10.70
N LEU A 232 -23.66 15.25 -10.38
CA LEU A 232 -22.78 15.90 -9.39
C LEU A 232 -22.54 17.39 -9.68
N LYS A 233 -22.35 17.76 -10.96
CA LYS A 233 -22.15 19.17 -11.36
C LYS A 233 -23.41 20.02 -11.24
N SER A 234 -24.58 19.39 -11.31
CA SER A 234 -25.90 20.03 -11.26
C SER A 234 -26.53 20.02 -9.87
N SER A 235 -26.06 19.13 -8.98
CA SER A 235 -26.45 19.08 -7.56
C SER A 235 -26.19 20.40 -6.82
N GLY A 236 -25.37 21.28 -7.41
CA GLY A 236 -25.07 22.63 -6.91
C GLY A 236 -25.96 23.75 -7.44
N SER A 237 -26.92 23.45 -8.30
CA SER A 237 -27.83 24.41 -8.92
C SER A 237 -29.20 24.27 -8.28
N GLY A 238 -29.42 24.97 -7.16
CA GLY A 238 -30.78 25.21 -6.67
C GLY A 238 -31.67 25.68 -7.83
N SER A 239 -32.91 25.21 -7.87
CA SER A 239 -33.88 25.29 -8.97
C SER A 239 -34.32 26.72 -9.40
N GLY A 240 -33.50 27.74 -9.19
CA GLY A 240 -33.80 29.12 -9.59
C GLY A 240 -32.68 30.14 -9.37
N SER A 241 -31.50 29.98 -9.99
CA SER A 241 -30.63 31.14 -10.29
C SER A 241 -29.61 30.81 -11.38
N GLY A 242 -29.20 31.80 -12.18
CA GLY A 242 -28.24 31.69 -13.29
C GLY A 242 -26.79 31.36 -12.89
N VAL A 243 -26.60 30.46 -11.93
CA VAL A 243 -25.32 29.99 -11.44
C VAL A 243 -24.72 29.01 -12.45
N ARG A 244 -23.46 29.24 -12.83
CA ARG A 244 -22.74 28.36 -13.75
C ARG A 244 -22.52 26.98 -13.10
N PRO A 245 -22.68 25.87 -13.84
CA PRO A 245 -22.39 24.53 -13.32
C PRO A 245 -20.97 24.43 -12.75
N LEU A 246 -20.80 23.62 -11.70
CA LEU A 246 -19.48 23.34 -11.13
C LEU A 246 -18.56 22.71 -12.19
N SER A 247 -17.27 23.02 -12.15
CA SER A 247 -16.29 22.30 -12.97
C SER A 247 -16.19 20.84 -12.50
N THR A 248 -15.93 19.91 -13.42
CA THR A 248 -15.76 18.47 -13.11
C THR A 248 -14.80 18.24 -11.94
N PHE A 249 -13.64 18.90 -11.94
CA PHE A 249 -12.66 18.79 -10.85
C PHE A 249 -13.26 19.14 -9.49
N LYS A 250 -13.85 20.34 -9.34
CA LYS A 250 -14.46 20.78 -8.06
C LYS A 250 -15.55 19.82 -7.57
N ALA A 251 -16.43 19.37 -8.47
CA ALA A 251 -17.51 18.45 -8.10
C ALA A 251 -16.95 17.10 -7.62
N VAL A 252 -16.03 16.50 -8.38
CA VAL A 252 -15.44 15.20 -8.00
C VAL A 252 -14.66 15.31 -6.69
N VAL A 253 -13.87 16.35 -6.50
CA VAL A 253 -13.04 16.51 -5.29
C VAL A 253 -13.88 16.82 -4.06
N ALA A 254 -14.94 17.62 -4.18
CA ALA A 254 -15.87 17.86 -3.09
C ALA A 254 -16.59 16.55 -2.67
N HIS A 255 -16.98 15.73 -3.66
CA HIS A 255 -17.56 14.41 -3.41
C HIS A 255 -16.59 13.49 -2.67
N VAL A 256 -15.37 13.33 -3.19
CA VAL A 256 -14.32 12.52 -2.56
C VAL A 256 -14.01 12.98 -1.14
N TRP A 257 -13.93 14.29 -0.91
CA TRP A 257 -13.67 14.84 0.43
C TRP A 257 -14.79 14.45 1.42
N ARG A 258 -16.05 14.64 1.03
CA ARG A 258 -17.21 14.26 1.85
C ARG A 258 -17.24 12.76 2.13
N CYS A 259 -17.04 11.93 1.10
CA CYS A 259 -16.99 10.47 1.24
C CYS A 259 -15.85 10.02 2.15
N ALA A 260 -14.66 10.65 2.05
CA ALA A 260 -13.51 10.30 2.89
C ALA A 260 -13.77 10.60 4.36
N CYS A 261 -14.36 11.76 4.67
CA CYS A 261 -14.75 12.11 6.04
C CYS A 261 -15.75 11.10 6.62
N LYS A 262 -16.77 10.70 5.84
CA LYS A 262 -17.76 9.69 6.27
C LYS A 262 -17.14 8.31 6.45
N ALA A 263 -16.34 7.86 5.48
CA ALA A 263 -15.76 6.51 5.48
C ALA A 263 -14.79 6.28 6.64
N ARG A 264 -14.07 7.33 7.04
CA ARG A 264 -13.11 7.32 8.15
C ARG A 264 -13.75 7.59 9.52
N GLU A 265 -15.06 7.85 9.56
CA GLU A 265 -15.81 8.16 10.79
C GLU A 265 -15.14 9.24 11.67
N LEU A 266 -14.60 10.29 11.02
CA LEU A 266 -13.89 11.38 11.70
C LEU A 266 -14.84 12.16 12.64
N ALA A 267 -14.28 12.74 13.69
CA ALA A 267 -15.06 13.52 14.66
C ALA A 267 -15.50 14.87 14.05
N ASP A 268 -16.73 15.31 14.34
CA ASP A 268 -17.32 16.52 13.74
C ASP A 268 -16.48 17.80 13.96
N ASP A 269 -15.77 17.89 15.08
CA ASP A 269 -14.91 19.01 15.45
C ASP A 269 -13.48 18.92 14.90
N GLU A 270 -13.10 17.78 14.30
CA GLU A 270 -11.79 17.59 13.70
C GLU A 270 -11.62 18.46 12.45
N GLU A 271 -10.47 19.13 12.32
CA GLU A 271 -10.10 19.86 11.10
C GLU A 271 -9.69 18.87 10.02
N THR A 272 -10.25 19.02 8.81
CA THR A 272 -9.86 18.27 7.62
C THR A 272 -9.40 19.23 6.53
N ARG A 273 -8.34 18.86 5.82
CA ARG A 273 -7.74 19.67 4.76
C ARG A 273 -7.61 18.90 3.45
N VAL A 274 -7.98 19.56 2.36
CA VAL A 274 -7.73 19.07 0.99
C VAL A 274 -6.65 19.91 0.35
N TYR A 275 -5.49 19.30 0.12
CA TYR A 275 -4.41 19.87 -0.67
C TYR A 275 -4.67 19.66 -2.15
N VAL A 276 -4.49 20.72 -2.95
CA VAL A 276 -4.66 20.70 -4.40
C VAL A 276 -3.38 21.22 -5.06
N ILE A 277 -2.98 20.60 -6.16
CA ILE A 277 -1.84 21.05 -6.96
C ILE A 277 -2.27 22.09 -8.00
N GLY A 278 -1.59 23.24 -8.01
CA GLY A 278 -1.65 24.26 -9.06
C GLY A 278 -0.46 24.14 -10.02
N ASP A 279 -0.69 24.51 -11.28
CA ASP A 279 0.35 24.65 -12.32
C ASP A 279 0.63 26.14 -12.54
N ALA A 280 1.89 26.54 -12.38
CA ALA A 280 2.34 27.93 -12.50
C ALA A 280 2.49 28.37 -13.96
N ARG A 281 2.64 27.45 -14.92
CA ARG A 281 3.02 27.77 -16.31
C ARG A 281 2.15 28.84 -16.95
N THR A 282 0.83 28.74 -16.79
CA THR A 282 -0.14 29.69 -17.36
C THR A 282 -0.54 30.81 -16.39
N ARG A 283 -0.09 30.75 -15.13
CA ARG A 283 -0.44 31.71 -14.07
C ARG A 283 0.60 32.81 -13.94
N MET A 284 1.86 32.49 -14.23
CA MET A 284 2.97 33.44 -14.22
C MET A 284 2.80 34.52 -15.29
N ARG A 285 3.38 35.70 -15.05
CA ARG A 285 3.44 36.81 -16.00
C ARG A 285 4.89 37.26 -16.21
N PRO A 286 5.44 37.13 -17.45
CA PRO A 286 4.87 36.40 -18.59
C PRO A 286 4.68 34.90 -18.27
N PRO A 287 3.80 34.18 -19.01
CA PRO A 287 3.66 32.74 -18.84
C PRO A 287 4.98 32.02 -19.15
N LEU A 288 5.19 30.87 -18.51
CA LEU A 288 6.35 30.03 -18.84
C LEU A 288 6.22 29.48 -20.27
N PRO A 289 7.34 29.21 -20.96
CA PRO A 289 7.32 28.57 -22.27
C PRO A 289 6.53 27.25 -22.25
N GLU A 290 5.80 26.96 -23.33
CA GLU A 290 4.98 25.74 -23.44
C GLU A 290 5.80 24.47 -23.20
N GLY A 291 7.04 24.45 -23.69
CA GLY A 291 8.01 23.36 -23.51
C GLY A 291 8.80 23.39 -22.21
N TYR A 292 8.45 24.21 -21.20
CA TYR A 292 9.20 24.27 -19.94
C TYR A 292 9.32 22.90 -19.27
N VAL A 293 10.55 22.42 -19.09
CA VAL A 293 10.89 21.13 -18.45
C VAL A 293 11.48 21.38 -17.07
N GLY A 294 10.74 20.95 -16.06
CA GLY A 294 11.10 21.11 -14.64
C GLY A 294 9.85 20.98 -13.78
N ASN A 295 9.93 21.46 -12.55
CA ASN A 295 8.76 21.57 -11.68
C ASN A 295 8.23 22.99 -11.71
N ALA A 296 7.00 23.15 -12.20
CA ALA A 296 6.23 24.39 -12.08
C ALA A 296 4.92 24.14 -11.31
N VAL A 297 4.92 23.16 -10.41
CA VAL A 297 3.78 22.77 -9.58
C VAL A 297 3.97 23.25 -8.15
N PHE A 298 2.86 23.61 -7.50
CA PHE A 298 2.82 24.04 -6.11
C PHE A 298 1.49 23.64 -5.48
N ARG A 299 1.43 23.54 -4.15
CA ARG A 299 0.22 23.19 -3.41
C ARG A 299 -0.50 24.41 -2.86
N THR A 300 -1.82 24.31 -2.84
CA THR A 300 -2.76 25.15 -2.09
C THR A 300 -3.63 24.23 -1.23
N SER A 301 -4.36 24.77 -0.26
CA SER A 301 -5.31 23.96 0.52
C SER A 301 -6.65 24.63 0.79
N ALA A 302 -7.68 23.79 0.86
CA ALA A 302 -8.99 24.12 1.42
C ALA A 302 -9.14 23.44 2.79
N THR A 303 -9.71 24.15 3.76
CA THR A 303 -9.86 23.69 5.15
C THR A 303 -11.28 23.92 5.64
N ALA A 304 -11.80 22.95 6.39
CA ALA A 304 -13.08 22.99 7.08
C ALA A 304 -13.06 22.01 8.27
N THR A 305 -14.05 22.08 9.16
CA THR A 305 -14.27 20.97 10.09
C THR A 305 -15.02 19.83 9.39
N VAL A 306 -14.87 18.61 9.90
CA VAL A 306 -15.61 17.45 9.38
C VAL A 306 -17.12 17.71 9.45
N GLY A 307 -17.63 18.25 10.55
CA GLY A 307 -19.04 18.58 10.73
C GLY A 307 -19.56 19.57 9.68
N GLU A 308 -18.75 20.58 9.32
CA GLU A 308 -19.08 21.50 8.22
C GLU A 308 -19.17 20.78 6.87
N VAL A 309 -18.18 19.93 6.53
CA VAL A 309 -18.16 19.17 5.27
C VAL A 309 -19.35 18.22 5.17
N LEU A 310 -19.74 17.58 6.27
CA LEU A 310 -20.78 16.56 6.30
C LEU A 310 -22.21 17.13 6.40
N SER A 311 -22.39 18.25 7.11
CA SER A 311 -23.71 18.83 7.40
C SER A 311 -24.12 19.92 6.41
N SER A 312 -23.17 20.54 5.71
CA SER A 312 -23.44 21.61 4.74
C SER A 312 -23.97 21.08 3.39
N PRO A 313 -24.60 21.95 2.58
CA PRO A 313 -24.87 21.67 1.17
C PRO A 313 -23.58 21.26 0.43
N PHE A 314 -23.71 20.43 -0.61
CA PHE A 314 -22.58 19.90 -1.37
C PHE A 314 -21.64 20.99 -1.92
N GLU A 315 -22.24 22.12 -2.29
CA GLU A 315 -21.60 23.32 -2.82
C GLU A 315 -20.56 23.89 -1.85
N PHE A 316 -20.76 23.74 -0.53
CA PHE A 316 -19.82 24.24 0.47
C PHE A 316 -18.39 23.72 0.24
N GLY A 317 -18.25 22.41 0.03
CA GLY A 317 -16.95 21.80 -0.25
C GLY A 317 -16.36 22.31 -1.56
N ALA A 318 -17.19 22.41 -2.60
CA ALA A 318 -16.78 22.90 -3.92
C ALA A 318 -16.35 24.38 -3.90
N ASP A 319 -17.01 25.22 -3.10
CA ASP A 319 -16.73 26.64 -2.92
C ASP A 319 -15.44 26.85 -2.13
N LYS A 320 -15.19 26.06 -1.08
CA LYS A 320 -13.90 26.05 -0.36
C LYS A 320 -12.75 25.70 -1.29
N ILE A 321 -12.91 24.66 -2.13
CA ILE A 321 -11.93 24.27 -3.14
C ILE A 321 -11.76 25.39 -4.18
N HIS A 322 -12.87 26.02 -4.61
CA HIS A 322 -12.81 27.14 -5.55
C HIS A 322 -12.00 28.32 -4.99
N GLY A 323 -12.26 28.74 -3.76
CA GLY A 323 -11.53 29.82 -3.10
C GLY A 323 -10.04 29.51 -2.97
N ALA A 324 -9.69 28.25 -2.67
CA ALA A 324 -8.30 27.82 -2.60
C ALA A 324 -7.55 27.89 -3.95
N ILE A 325 -8.25 27.68 -5.06
CA ILE A 325 -7.66 27.73 -6.41
C ILE A 325 -7.67 29.15 -6.99
N ALA A 326 -8.68 29.96 -6.63
CA ALA A 326 -8.87 31.31 -7.15
C ALA A 326 -7.76 32.27 -6.71
N ARG A 327 -7.14 32.04 -5.55
CA ARG A 327 -6.02 32.83 -5.03
C ARG A 327 -4.66 32.57 -5.70
N LEU A 328 -4.58 31.59 -6.59
CA LEU A 328 -3.30 31.19 -7.18
C LEU A 328 -3.02 32.05 -8.42
N ASP A 329 -2.35 33.18 -8.28
CA ASP A 329 -1.92 34.04 -9.38
C ASP A 329 -0.39 34.20 -9.44
N ASP A 330 0.11 35.05 -10.34
CA ASP A 330 1.55 35.34 -10.48
C ASP A 330 2.17 35.80 -9.15
N ASP A 331 1.48 36.70 -8.43
CA ASP A 331 1.96 37.25 -7.17
C ASP A 331 2.05 36.15 -6.09
N TYR A 332 1.07 35.25 -6.02
CA TYR A 332 1.11 34.11 -5.09
C TYR A 332 2.30 33.19 -5.39
N VAL A 333 2.52 32.83 -6.66
CA VAL A 333 3.64 31.95 -7.04
C VAL A 333 4.99 32.61 -6.74
N ARG A 334 5.16 33.90 -7.09
CA ARG A 334 6.41 34.62 -6.81
C ARG A 334 6.66 34.76 -5.31
N SER A 335 5.63 35.04 -4.53
CA SER A 335 5.70 35.08 -3.07
C SER A 335 6.11 33.73 -2.48
N LEU A 336 5.61 32.61 -3.02
CA LEU A 336 6.00 31.27 -2.59
C LEU A 336 7.47 30.98 -2.90
N ILE A 337 7.93 31.30 -4.10
CA ILE A 337 9.34 31.11 -4.50
C ILE A 337 10.26 31.91 -3.57
N ASP A 338 9.89 33.15 -3.25
CA ASP A 338 10.64 33.99 -2.32
C ASP A 338 10.58 33.49 -0.88
N TYR A 339 9.43 32.98 -0.44
CA TYR A 339 9.26 32.38 0.89
C TYR A 339 10.20 31.20 1.09
N MET A 340 10.33 30.36 0.06
CA MET A 340 11.25 29.23 0.05
C MET A 340 12.72 29.62 -0.01
N GLU A 341 13.04 30.82 -0.50
CA GLU A 341 14.42 31.32 -0.53
C GLU A 341 14.92 31.69 0.87
N VAL A 342 14.02 32.20 1.72
CA VAL A 342 14.35 32.71 3.07
C VAL A 342 13.93 31.78 4.20
N THR A 343 13.21 30.70 3.91
CA THR A 343 12.65 29.78 4.90
C THR A 343 13.03 28.34 4.56
N ASP A 344 13.57 27.60 5.52
CA ASP A 344 13.81 26.17 5.36
C ASP A 344 12.49 25.39 5.35
N VAL A 345 12.05 24.99 4.16
CA VAL A 345 10.87 24.14 3.95
C VAL A 345 11.25 22.67 3.70
N SER A 346 12.48 22.25 3.97
CA SER A 346 12.93 20.85 3.81
C SER A 346 12.05 19.85 4.59
N GLY A 347 11.51 20.25 5.73
CA GLY A 347 10.54 19.47 6.52
C GLY A 347 9.22 19.17 5.78
N SER A 348 8.85 20.01 4.81
CA SER A 348 7.69 19.85 3.93
C SER A 348 7.94 18.91 2.74
N ILE A 349 9.19 18.48 2.53
CA ILE A 349 9.68 17.71 1.37
C ILE A 349 10.12 16.29 1.78
N SER A 350 10.66 16.15 2.99
CA SER A 350 11.51 15.04 3.44
C SER A 350 10.79 13.72 3.81
N GLY A 351 9.62 13.34 3.27
CA GLY A 351 8.87 12.18 3.81
C GLY A 351 8.57 12.28 5.33
N ARG A 352 8.85 13.46 5.92
CA ARG A 352 8.61 13.90 7.29
C ARG A 352 7.26 14.59 7.37
N TRP A 353 6.81 15.19 6.27
CA TRP A 353 5.43 15.62 6.12
C TRP A 353 4.56 14.38 5.89
N ARG A 354 3.78 14.01 6.90
CA ARG A 354 2.72 13.02 6.81
C ARG A 354 1.40 13.76 6.68
N LEU A 355 0.58 13.34 5.72
CA LEU A 355 -0.83 13.73 5.71
C LEU A 355 -1.46 13.26 7.02
N SER A 356 -2.23 14.15 7.66
CA SER A 356 -3.10 13.74 8.77
C SER A 356 -4.06 12.64 8.29
N GLY A 357 -4.51 11.77 9.19
CA GLY A 357 -5.55 10.78 8.87
C GLY A 357 -6.84 11.43 8.33
N ALA A 358 -7.10 12.68 8.69
CA ALA A 358 -8.23 13.47 8.21
C ALA A 358 -8.01 14.16 6.86
N ASP A 359 -6.77 14.30 6.40
CA ASP A 359 -6.44 15.10 5.22
C ASP A 359 -6.51 14.29 3.92
N LEU A 360 -6.57 15.00 2.80
CA LEU A 360 -6.42 14.45 1.45
C LEU A 360 -5.46 15.31 0.63
N TRP A 361 -4.67 14.67 -0.22
CA TRP A 361 -3.89 15.35 -1.26
C TRP A 361 -4.40 14.92 -2.63
N VAL A 362 -4.91 15.88 -3.39
CA VAL A 362 -5.50 15.65 -4.69
C VAL A 362 -4.59 16.15 -5.81
N VAL A 363 -4.31 15.27 -6.76
CA VAL A 363 -3.58 15.55 -8.00
C VAL A 363 -4.52 15.32 -9.20
N SER A 364 -4.72 16.35 -10.02
CA SER A 364 -5.55 16.24 -11.22
C SER A 364 -4.71 15.90 -12.44
N TRP A 365 -5.03 14.80 -13.11
CA TRP A 365 -4.48 14.40 -14.40
C TRP A 365 -5.40 14.75 -15.57
N LEU A 366 -6.60 15.32 -15.31
CA LEU A 366 -7.57 15.68 -16.34
C LEU A 366 -7.03 16.68 -17.38
N GLY A 367 -6.08 17.53 -16.99
CA GLY A 367 -5.44 18.51 -17.86
C GLY A 367 -4.10 18.05 -18.45
N LEU A 368 -3.68 16.81 -18.18
CA LEU A 368 -2.40 16.27 -18.65
C LEU A 368 -2.58 15.48 -19.95
N PRO A 369 -1.55 15.42 -20.82
CA PRO A 369 -1.62 14.67 -22.08
C PRO A 369 -1.37 13.17 -21.86
N THR A 370 -2.24 12.52 -21.08
CA THR A 370 -2.09 11.12 -20.59
C THR A 370 -2.22 10.04 -21.66
N HIS A 371 -2.83 10.35 -22.81
CA HIS A 371 -3.07 9.39 -23.90
C HIS A 371 -2.13 9.58 -25.09
N GLY A 372 -1.04 10.33 -24.92
CA GLY A 372 -0.08 10.65 -25.98
C GLY A 372 0.94 9.55 -26.27
N ALA A 373 1.16 8.61 -25.34
CA ALA A 373 2.18 7.55 -25.43
C ALA A 373 1.81 6.44 -26.44
N ASP A 374 1.70 6.79 -27.71
CA ASP A 374 1.46 5.86 -28.81
C ASP A 374 2.76 5.65 -29.58
N PHE A 375 3.41 4.51 -29.36
CA PHE A 375 4.70 4.16 -29.98
C PHE A 375 4.57 3.62 -31.41
N GLY A 376 3.37 3.70 -32.02
CA GLY A 376 3.06 3.15 -33.34
C GLY A 376 2.15 1.92 -33.26
N TRP A 377 1.94 1.38 -32.07
CA TRP A 377 1.04 0.24 -31.82
C TRP A 377 -0.23 0.65 -31.06
N GLY A 378 -0.58 1.93 -31.09
CA GLY A 378 -1.77 2.46 -30.47
C GLY A 378 -1.55 2.97 -29.04
N LYS A 379 -2.58 3.65 -28.54
CA LYS A 379 -2.60 4.26 -27.21
C LYS A 379 -2.65 3.19 -26.10
N PRO A 380 -2.15 3.51 -24.89
CA PRO A 380 -2.32 2.66 -23.74
C PRO A 380 -3.81 2.49 -23.42
N MET A 381 -4.20 1.28 -23.04
CA MET A 381 -5.55 1.00 -22.51
C MET A 381 -5.73 1.61 -21.11
N TYR A 382 -4.63 1.78 -20.39
CA TYR A 382 -4.61 2.22 -19.01
C TYR A 382 -3.29 2.90 -18.69
N MET A 383 -3.35 4.03 -17.99
CA MET A 383 -2.20 4.73 -17.42
C MET A 383 -2.54 5.15 -15.99
N MET A 384 -1.69 4.79 -15.03
CA MET A 384 -1.85 5.20 -13.63
C MET A 384 -0.52 5.14 -12.87
N GLN A 385 -0.49 5.71 -11.67
CA GLN A 385 0.55 5.40 -10.70
C GLN A 385 0.63 3.89 -10.43
N ALA A 386 1.85 3.36 -10.27
CA ALA A 386 2.04 1.96 -9.90
C ALA A 386 1.63 1.69 -8.43
N SER A 387 1.76 2.69 -7.56
CA SER A 387 1.35 2.64 -6.16
C SER A 387 0.87 4.01 -5.67
N VAL A 388 -0.03 4.04 -4.70
CA VAL A 388 -0.59 5.28 -4.13
C VAL A 388 -0.44 5.28 -2.61
N ALA A 389 0.00 6.40 -2.05
CA ALA A 389 0.14 6.59 -0.61
C ALA A 389 -1.22 6.87 0.07
N CYS A 390 -1.28 6.68 1.40
CA CYS A 390 -2.48 7.01 2.17
C CYS A 390 -2.85 8.50 2.04
N GLY A 391 -4.13 8.78 1.79
CA GLY A 391 -4.68 10.13 1.64
C GLY A 391 -4.42 10.77 0.27
N LEU A 392 -3.63 10.14 -0.60
CA LEU A 392 -3.37 10.64 -1.95
C LEU A 392 -4.50 10.21 -2.90
N VAL A 393 -4.97 11.15 -3.71
CA VAL A 393 -6.09 11.00 -4.65
C VAL A 393 -5.65 11.53 -6.02
N PHE A 394 -5.79 10.70 -7.05
CA PHE A 394 -5.64 11.08 -8.44
C PHE A 394 -7.00 11.16 -9.12
N VAL A 395 -7.23 12.24 -9.86
CA VAL A 395 -8.42 12.41 -10.70
C VAL A 395 -7.98 12.38 -12.16
N ALA A 396 -8.34 11.32 -12.87
CA ALA A 396 -7.91 11.07 -14.25
C ALA A 396 -9.12 10.80 -15.16
N HIS A 397 -8.88 10.80 -16.47
CA HIS A 397 -9.91 10.36 -17.43
C HIS A 397 -10.20 8.87 -17.25
N SER A 398 -11.45 8.49 -17.49
CA SER A 398 -11.84 7.08 -17.48
C SER A 398 -11.03 6.28 -18.52
N PRO A 399 -10.48 5.11 -18.16
CA PRO A 399 -9.80 4.22 -19.10
C PRO A 399 -10.70 3.74 -20.26
N LYS A 400 -12.02 3.85 -20.12
CA LYS A 400 -13.01 3.37 -21.10
C LYS A 400 -13.31 4.38 -22.22
N ASP A 401 -12.69 5.56 -22.19
CA ASP A 401 -12.94 6.67 -23.12
C ASP A 401 -14.43 7.03 -23.30
N ASP A 402 -15.22 6.86 -22.23
CA ASP A 402 -16.67 7.06 -22.18
C ASP A 402 -17.06 8.48 -21.73
N GLY A 403 -16.07 9.37 -21.63
CA GLY A 403 -16.23 10.71 -21.05
C GLY A 403 -16.46 10.71 -19.53
N GLY A 404 -16.24 9.57 -18.86
CA GLY A 404 -16.21 9.46 -17.41
C GLY A 404 -14.88 9.89 -16.78
N VAL A 405 -14.83 9.86 -15.45
CA VAL A 405 -13.64 10.19 -14.65
C VAL A 405 -13.29 9.01 -13.76
N ALA A 406 -12.01 8.66 -13.68
CA ALA A 406 -11.48 7.72 -12.70
C ALA A 406 -10.91 8.48 -11.50
N VAL A 407 -11.34 8.09 -10.30
CA VAL A 407 -10.77 8.50 -9.02
C VAL A 407 -9.93 7.36 -8.49
N VAL A 408 -8.64 7.59 -8.33
CA VAL A 408 -7.72 6.60 -7.78
C VAL A 408 -7.20 7.11 -6.45
N LEU A 409 -7.41 6.35 -5.39
CA LEU A 409 -7.07 6.80 -4.04
C LEU A 409 -6.48 5.69 -3.19
N GLY A 410 -5.59 6.09 -2.28
CA GLY A 410 -5.09 5.23 -1.21
C GLY A 410 -5.68 5.64 0.13
N LEU A 411 -6.22 4.69 0.89
CA LEU A 411 -6.67 4.89 2.27
C LEU A 411 -5.95 3.91 3.18
N GLN A 412 -5.76 4.31 4.44
CA GLN A 412 -5.15 3.43 5.44
C GLN A 412 -5.97 2.15 5.53
N GLN A 413 -5.31 1.02 5.27
CA GLN A 413 -5.87 -0.29 5.55
C GLN A 413 -5.84 -0.47 7.07
N GLU A 414 -7.02 -0.59 7.67
CA GLU A 414 -7.12 -0.91 9.08
C GLU A 414 -6.64 -2.34 9.32
N SER A 415 -6.13 -2.62 10.52
CA SER A 415 -5.59 -3.94 10.84
C SER A 415 -6.69 -4.99 10.83
N MET A 416 -6.39 -6.19 10.32
CA MET A 416 -7.32 -7.32 10.41
C MET A 416 -7.81 -7.47 11.85
N PRO A 417 -9.12 -7.62 12.09
CA PRO A 417 -9.63 -7.84 13.43
C PRO A 417 -8.93 -9.02 14.08
N SER A 418 -8.61 -8.87 15.36
CA SER A 418 -8.04 -9.96 16.14
C SER A 418 -8.97 -10.36 17.28
N CYS A 419 -9.10 -11.65 17.50
CA CYS A 419 -9.70 -12.20 18.70
C CYS A 419 -8.62 -12.84 19.56
N THR A 420 -8.65 -12.56 20.85
CA THR A 420 -7.75 -13.16 21.83
C THR A 420 -8.55 -13.99 22.82
N LEU A 421 -8.13 -15.25 22.98
CA LEU A 421 -8.71 -16.24 23.88
C LEU A 421 -7.68 -16.64 24.93
N MET A 422 -8.09 -16.72 26.18
CA MET A 422 -7.29 -17.30 27.25
C MET A 422 -7.77 -18.72 27.50
N LEU A 423 -6.87 -19.68 27.39
CA LEU A 423 -7.14 -21.10 27.59
C LEU A 423 -6.48 -21.54 28.89
N SER A 424 -7.28 -22.04 29.82
CA SER A 424 -6.78 -22.55 31.10
C SER A 424 -6.00 -23.84 30.90
N LYS A 425 -5.14 -24.16 31.86
CA LYS A 425 -4.40 -25.43 31.86
C LYS A 425 -5.31 -26.65 31.72
N ASP A 426 -6.47 -26.64 32.38
CA ASP A 426 -7.42 -27.76 32.38
C ASP A 426 -8.07 -27.95 31.00
N GLN A 427 -8.41 -26.84 30.32
CA GLN A 427 -8.92 -26.89 28.94
C GLN A 427 -7.87 -27.45 27.98
N LEU A 428 -6.59 -27.09 28.17
CA LEU A 428 -5.50 -27.62 27.36
C LEU A 428 -5.33 -29.12 27.56
N VAL A 429 -5.41 -29.60 28.81
CA VAL A 429 -5.32 -31.03 29.15
C VAL A 429 -6.51 -31.80 28.59
N SER A 430 -7.73 -31.29 28.72
CA SER A 430 -8.93 -31.89 28.13
C SER A 430 -8.79 -32.02 26.61
N LEU A 431 -8.38 -30.95 25.93
CA LEU A 431 -8.17 -30.97 24.48
C LEU A 431 -7.10 -31.99 24.08
N GLN A 432 -5.97 -32.05 24.79
CA GLN A 432 -4.92 -33.05 24.55
C GLN A 432 -5.43 -34.49 24.73
N ASN A 433 -6.21 -34.74 25.78
CA ASN A 433 -6.78 -36.06 26.06
C ASN A 433 -7.78 -36.50 24.99
N SER A 434 -8.63 -35.57 24.52
CA SER A 434 -9.59 -35.83 23.44
C SER A 434 -8.91 -36.30 22.14
N ILE A 435 -7.70 -35.80 21.88
CA ILE A 435 -6.89 -36.16 20.71
C ILE A 435 -6.13 -37.47 20.93
N ALA A 436 -5.65 -37.71 22.15
CA ALA A 436 -4.89 -38.91 22.49
C ALA A 436 -5.73 -40.20 22.46
N GLY A 437 -7.06 -40.11 22.58
CA GLY A 437 -7.97 -41.24 22.41
C GLY A 437 -7.68 -42.43 23.33
N GLY A 438 -7.25 -42.16 24.57
CA GLY A 438 -6.89 -43.18 25.57
C GLY A 438 -5.53 -43.88 25.37
N ARG A 439 -4.73 -43.50 24.37
CA ARG A 439 -3.36 -44.02 24.17
C ARG A 439 -2.36 -43.20 25.00
N ARG A 440 -1.31 -43.83 25.54
CA ARG A 440 -0.19 -43.20 26.29
C ARG A 440 0.70 -42.23 25.46
N ARG A 441 0.24 -41.70 24.32
CA ARG A 441 1.02 -40.75 23.51
C ARG A 441 0.70 -39.32 23.94
N HIS A 442 1.71 -38.60 24.42
CA HIS A 442 1.61 -37.20 24.81
C HIS A 442 1.43 -36.29 23.58
N VAL A 443 0.28 -35.61 23.49
CA VAL A 443 0.01 -34.58 22.45
C VAL A 443 0.47 -33.22 22.99
N SER A 444 1.31 -32.49 22.25
CA SER A 444 1.76 -31.18 22.71
C SER A 444 0.66 -30.12 22.60
N THR A 445 0.67 -29.12 23.49
CA THR A 445 -0.24 -27.97 23.48
C THR A 445 -0.32 -27.32 22.10
N TYR A 446 0.84 -27.12 21.46
CA TYR A 446 0.91 -26.57 20.10
C TYR A 446 0.07 -27.37 19.10
N LYS A 447 0.25 -28.71 19.06
CA LYS A 447 -0.48 -29.57 18.11
C LYS A 447 -1.97 -29.57 18.39
N ALA A 448 -2.35 -29.71 19.66
CA ALA A 448 -3.74 -29.78 20.07
C ALA A 448 -4.51 -28.50 19.72
N VAL A 449 -4.00 -27.35 20.16
CA VAL A 449 -4.63 -26.05 19.95
C VAL A 449 -4.62 -25.65 18.47
N THR A 450 -3.53 -25.90 17.75
CA THR A 450 -3.44 -25.57 16.32
C THR A 450 -4.38 -26.42 15.48
N ALA A 451 -4.47 -27.73 15.72
CA ALA A 451 -5.41 -28.62 15.03
C ALA A 451 -6.86 -28.15 15.24
N TYR A 452 -7.19 -27.84 16.49
CA TYR A 452 -8.53 -27.41 16.87
C TYR A 452 -8.87 -26.04 16.27
N ALA A 453 -7.98 -25.06 16.38
CA ALA A 453 -8.15 -23.74 15.77
C ALA A 453 -8.32 -23.83 14.25
N TRP A 454 -7.56 -24.70 13.57
CA TRP A 454 -7.67 -24.88 12.13
C TRP A 454 -9.03 -25.43 11.71
N ARG A 455 -9.57 -26.40 12.46
CA ARG A 455 -10.93 -26.89 12.26
C ARG A 455 -11.97 -25.81 12.48
N CYS A 456 -11.89 -25.08 13.59
CA CYS A 456 -12.83 -24.00 13.89
C CYS A 456 -12.79 -22.91 12.81
N ALA A 457 -11.61 -22.58 12.26
CA ALA A 457 -11.48 -21.63 11.17
C ALA A 457 -12.13 -22.13 9.88
N CYS A 458 -11.94 -23.41 9.51
CA CYS A 458 -12.59 -24.00 8.34
C CYS A 458 -14.13 -23.95 8.46
N LYS A 459 -14.66 -24.26 9.65
CA LYS A 459 -16.10 -24.17 9.92
C LYS A 459 -16.59 -22.72 9.89
N ALA A 460 -15.87 -21.80 10.51
CA ALA A 460 -16.23 -20.38 10.57
C ALA A 460 -16.31 -19.74 9.18
N ARG A 461 -15.36 -20.09 8.31
CA ARG A 461 -15.30 -19.69 6.89
C ARG A 461 -16.28 -20.43 5.98
N GLN A 462 -16.95 -21.47 6.48
CA GLN A 462 -17.89 -22.31 5.73
C GLN A 462 -17.27 -22.93 4.47
N LEU A 463 -16.04 -23.43 4.58
CA LEU A 463 -15.34 -24.02 3.44
C LEU A 463 -16.08 -25.28 2.94
N GLY A 464 -16.26 -25.37 1.63
CA GLY A 464 -16.76 -26.57 0.95
C GLY A 464 -15.78 -27.73 1.09
N ALA A 465 -16.27 -28.97 1.14
CA ALA A 465 -15.47 -30.16 1.46
C ALA A 465 -14.24 -30.33 0.55
N ASP A 466 -14.36 -29.97 -0.72
CA ASP A 466 -13.31 -30.12 -1.73
C ASP A 466 -12.34 -28.92 -1.79
N GLN A 467 -12.60 -27.84 -1.04
CA GLN A 467 -11.71 -26.68 -1.04
C GLN A 467 -10.42 -26.99 -0.28
N GLU A 468 -9.27 -26.72 -0.91
CA GLU A 468 -7.97 -26.83 -0.22
C GLU A 468 -7.82 -25.73 0.84
N THR A 469 -7.27 -26.11 1.98
CA THR A 469 -6.77 -25.23 3.04
C THR A 469 -5.37 -25.67 3.43
N ARG A 470 -4.48 -24.72 3.69
CA ARG A 470 -3.10 -24.98 4.12
C ARG A 470 -2.80 -24.37 5.48
N LEU A 471 -2.09 -25.13 6.31
CA LEU A 471 -1.54 -24.66 7.57
C LEU A 471 -0.03 -24.48 7.43
N TYR A 472 0.43 -23.24 7.60
CA TYR A 472 1.84 -22.88 7.65
C TYR A 472 2.33 -22.82 9.10
N MET A 473 3.56 -23.28 9.33
CA MET A 473 4.14 -23.44 10.65
C MET A 473 5.61 -23.06 10.64
N THR A 474 6.09 -22.51 11.75
CA THR A 474 7.51 -22.21 11.98
C THR A 474 8.15 -23.29 12.87
N VAL A 475 9.32 -23.78 12.48
CA VAL A 475 10.07 -24.81 13.19
C VAL A 475 11.44 -24.26 13.59
N ASP A 476 11.79 -24.40 14.86
CA ASP A 476 13.13 -24.13 15.38
C ASP A 476 14.11 -25.22 14.92
N ALA A 477 15.18 -24.81 14.23
CA ALA A 477 16.20 -25.68 13.68
C ALA A 477 17.41 -25.87 14.59
N GLN A 478 17.54 -25.09 15.67
CA GLN A 478 18.74 -25.09 16.52
C GLN A 478 19.08 -26.46 17.07
N THR A 479 18.08 -27.18 17.57
CA THR A 479 18.24 -28.52 18.16
C THR A 479 18.18 -29.66 17.14
N ARG A 480 17.89 -29.35 15.87
CA ARG A 480 17.63 -30.35 14.83
C ARG A 480 18.84 -30.66 13.97
N LEU A 481 19.74 -29.69 13.84
CA LEU A 481 21.02 -29.87 13.16
C LEU A 481 21.89 -30.91 13.88
N LYS A 482 22.75 -31.59 13.14
CA LYS A 482 23.74 -32.56 13.65
C LYS A 482 25.16 -32.13 13.23
N PRO A 483 26.00 -31.68 14.18
CA PRO A 483 25.69 -31.38 15.59
C PRO A 483 24.69 -30.20 15.74
N PRO A 484 23.98 -30.10 16.88
CA PRO A 484 23.06 -28.97 17.12
C PRO A 484 23.83 -27.66 17.22
N LEU A 485 23.11 -26.54 17.01
CA LEU A 485 23.71 -25.22 17.18
C LEU A 485 24.12 -25.00 18.66
N PRO A 486 25.19 -24.23 18.92
CA PRO A 486 25.66 -23.97 20.28
C PRO A 486 24.59 -23.30 21.16
N PRO A 487 24.52 -23.57 22.47
CA PRO A 487 23.55 -22.98 23.41
C PRO A 487 23.54 -21.44 23.51
N GLY A 488 24.50 -20.75 22.90
CA GLY A 488 24.57 -19.28 22.82
C GLY A 488 24.50 -18.74 21.39
N TYR A 489 24.04 -19.54 20.42
CA TYR A 489 23.89 -19.09 19.04
C TYR A 489 22.94 -17.89 18.95
N PHE A 490 23.45 -16.78 18.43
CA PHE A 490 22.70 -15.55 18.24
C PHE A 490 22.48 -15.30 16.74
N GLY A 491 21.31 -15.67 16.24
CA GLY A 491 20.96 -15.59 14.82
C GLY A 491 19.61 -16.25 14.51
N ASN A 492 19.18 -16.18 13.25
CA ASN A 492 17.93 -16.79 12.78
C ASN A 492 18.14 -18.26 12.42
N ALA A 493 17.56 -19.17 13.20
CA ALA A 493 17.55 -20.61 12.93
C ALA A 493 16.12 -21.16 12.91
N ILE A 494 15.26 -20.54 12.11
CA ILE A 494 13.83 -20.88 12.00
C ILE A 494 13.52 -21.21 10.54
N LEU A 495 12.84 -22.34 10.32
CA LEU A 495 12.37 -22.75 9.00
C LEU A 495 10.85 -22.76 8.94
N ARG A 496 10.30 -22.51 7.75
CA ARG A 496 8.88 -22.67 7.47
C ARG A 496 8.60 -24.08 6.95
N THR A 497 7.55 -24.71 7.46
CA THR A 497 6.95 -25.94 6.91
C THR A 497 5.45 -25.72 6.72
N SER A 498 4.80 -26.60 5.96
CA SER A 498 3.36 -26.53 5.77
C SER A 498 2.73 -27.89 5.54
N VAL A 499 1.41 -27.95 5.70
CA VAL A 499 0.58 -29.08 5.34
C VAL A 499 -0.70 -28.60 4.69
N ALA A 500 -1.02 -29.15 3.51
CA ALA A 500 -2.27 -28.90 2.79
C ALA A 500 -3.25 -30.05 3.03
N ALA A 501 -4.54 -29.76 3.05
CA ALA A 501 -5.61 -30.75 3.12
C ALA A 501 -6.89 -30.19 2.48
N ALA A 502 -7.75 -31.08 2.00
CA ALA A 502 -9.13 -30.70 1.69
C ALA A 502 -9.86 -30.32 2.99
N ALA A 503 -10.67 -29.27 2.97
CA ALA A 503 -11.40 -28.80 4.15
C ALA A 503 -12.28 -29.91 4.74
N GLY A 504 -12.87 -30.78 3.91
CA GLY A 504 -13.63 -31.94 4.35
C GLY A 504 -12.82 -32.88 5.24
N GLU A 505 -11.53 -33.07 4.96
CA GLU A 505 -10.67 -33.91 5.80
C GLU A 505 -10.44 -33.29 7.18
N ILE A 506 -10.30 -31.97 7.26
CA ILE A 506 -10.12 -31.23 8.52
C ILE A 506 -11.43 -31.20 9.34
N LEU A 507 -12.55 -31.05 8.65
CA LEU A 507 -13.89 -30.90 9.23
C LEU A 507 -14.46 -32.22 9.75
N PHE A 508 -14.31 -33.31 9.01
CA PHE A 508 -15.04 -34.56 9.25
C PHE A 508 -14.19 -35.70 9.82
N SER A 509 -12.86 -35.63 9.72
CA SER A 509 -11.99 -36.64 10.34
C SER A 509 -11.86 -36.43 11.85
N PRO A 510 -11.45 -37.46 12.63
CA PRO A 510 -11.07 -37.26 14.03
C PRO A 510 -9.98 -36.19 14.17
N LEU A 511 -10.02 -35.37 15.24
CA LEU A 511 -9.04 -34.29 15.45
C LEU A 511 -7.60 -34.81 15.54
N GLN A 512 -7.46 -36.07 15.99
CA GLN A 512 -6.21 -36.83 15.94
C GLN A 512 -5.57 -36.87 14.56
N SER A 513 -6.33 -37.11 13.49
CA SER A 513 -5.81 -37.13 12.11
C SER A 513 -5.21 -35.78 11.73
N THR A 514 -5.87 -34.67 12.10
CA THR A 514 -5.34 -33.32 11.87
C THR A 514 -4.07 -33.07 12.69
N ALA A 515 -4.04 -33.48 13.96
CA ALA A 515 -2.86 -33.35 14.82
C ALA A 515 -1.67 -34.21 14.35
N GLU A 516 -1.92 -35.38 13.76
CA GLU A 516 -0.92 -36.25 13.15
C GLU A 516 -0.32 -35.62 11.89
N LYS A 517 -1.16 -35.04 11.01
CA LYS A 517 -0.67 -34.26 9.85
C LYS A 517 0.24 -33.10 10.25
N ILE A 518 -0.13 -32.37 11.31
CA ILE A 518 0.70 -31.31 11.90
C ILE A 518 2.03 -31.89 12.42
N HIS A 519 1.96 -33.04 13.11
CA HIS A 519 3.14 -33.71 13.65
C HIS A 519 4.12 -34.10 12.55
N ASP A 520 3.64 -34.77 11.50
CA ASP A 520 4.46 -35.26 10.40
C ASP A 520 5.13 -34.10 9.66
N ALA A 521 4.39 -33.02 9.41
CA ALA A 521 4.93 -31.82 8.79
C ALA A 521 6.04 -31.13 9.61
N VAL A 522 5.94 -31.19 10.95
CA VAL A 522 6.94 -30.65 11.88
C VAL A 522 8.13 -31.59 12.05
N VAL A 523 7.94 -32.91 12.07
CA VAL A 523 9.03 -33.89 12.23
C VAL A 523 9.87 -34.01 10.96
N ARG A 524 9.24 -33.88 9.78
CA ARG A 524 9.92 -33.88 8.48
C ARG A 524 11.05 -32.84 8.36
N VAL A 525 11.01 -31.76 9.15
CA VAL A 525 12.09 -30.77 9.20
C VAL A 525 13.22 -31.31 10.07
N ASP A 526 14.00 -32.28 9.58
CA ASP A 526 15.18 -32.84 10.25
C ASP A 526 16.50 -32.18 9.78
N ASP A 527 17.65 -32.70 10.21
CA ASP A 527 18.97 -32.17 9.83
C ASP A 527 19.15 -32.11 8.30
N GLU A 528 18.74 -33.17 7.59
CA GLU A 528 18.87 -33.26 6.14
C GLU A 528 17.96 -32.26 5.43
N TYR A 529 16.71 -32.14 5.89
CA TYR A 529 15.79 -31.14 5.36
C TYR A 529 16.31 -29.70 5.57
N VAL A 530 16.83 -29.41 6.77
CA VAL A 530 17.39 -28.08 7.07
C VAL A 530 18.56 -27.78 6.15
N ARG A 531 19.50 -28.72 5.97
CA ARG A 531 20.64 -28.58 5.06
C ARG A 531 20.19 -28.41 3.61
N SER A 532 19.21 -29.19 3.16
CA SER A 532 18.65 -29.06 1.81
C SER A 532 18.03 -27.67 1.57
N VAL A 533 17.37 -27.08 2.57
CA VAL A 533 16.86 -25.70 2.46
C VAL A 533 18.01 -24.69 2.41
N ILE A 534 19.09 -24.90 3.16
CA ILE A 534 20.30 -24.05 3.09
C ILE A 534 20.89 -24.13 1.68
N ASP A 535 21.12 -25.34 1.14
CA ASP A 535 21.65 -25.54 -0.21
C ASP A 535 20.75 -24.89 -1.27
N PHE A 536 19.43 -25.00 -1.11
CA PHE A 536 18.46 -24.34 -1.98
C PHE A 536 18.59 -22.82 -1.94
N LEU A 537 18.71 -22.23 -0.74
CA LEU A 537 18.89 -20.79 -0.58
C LEU A 537 20.23 -20.31 -1.16
N GLU A 538 21.31 -21.06 -0.98
CA GLU A 538 22.64 -20.74 -1.53
C GLU A 538 22.70 -20.88 -3.06
N SER A 539 21.96 -21.83 -3.63
CA SER A 539 21.88 -22.01 -5.10
C SER A 539 20.95 -21.00 -5.79
N THR A 540 20.08 -20.32 -5.03
CA THR A 540 19.12 -19.34 -5.56
C THR A 540 19.79 -17.98 -5.68
N HIS A 541 20.07 -17.54 -6.91
CA HIS A 541 20.80 -16.30 -7.18
C HIS A 541 19.99 -15.02 -6.91
N ASP A 542 18.67 -15.14 -6.73
CA ASP A 542 17.78 -14.04 -6.33
C ASP A 542 16.78 -14.47 -5.24
N ILE A 543 17.16 -14.20 -3.98
CA ILE A 543 16.30 -14.42 -2.80
C ILE A 543 15.34 -13.25 -2.53
N ARG A 544 15.41 -12.13 -3.27
CA ARG A 544 14.49 -10.98 -3.09
C ARG A 544 13.06 -11.30 -3.50
N GLY A 545 12.88 -12.29 -4.38
CA GLY A 545 11.59 -12.91 -4.68
C GLY A 545 11.00 -13.73 -3.53
N MET A 546 11.82 -14.13 -2.53
CA MET A 546 11.40 -14.84 -1.31
C MET A 546 11.16 -13.92 -0.11
N GLU A 547 11.39 -12.61 -0.25
CA GLU A 547 11.00 -11.63 0.77
C GLU A 547 9.51 -11.74 1.09
N LEU A 548 9.21 -11.77 2.39
CA LEU A 548 7.89 -11.83 3.02
C LEU A 548 6.72 -11.32 2.15
N GLY A 549 5.93 -12.26 1.61
CA GLY A 549 4.57 -11.99 1.08
C GLY A 549 4.30 -12.34 -0.38
N SER A 550 5.25 -12.87 -1.15
CA SER A 550 5.07 -13.22 -2.57
C SER A 550 4.38 -14.57 -2.83
N TRP A 551 3.98 -15.29 -1.78
CA TRP A 551 3.16 -16.49 -1.94
C TRP A 551 1.70 -16.05 -2.05
N ARG A 552 0.99 -16.47 -3.11
CA ARG A 552 -0.48 -16.34 -3.16
C ARG A 552 -1.08 -17.24 -2.07
N GLU A 553 -1.12 -16.75 -0.83
CA GLU A 553 -1.82 -17.42 0.24
C GLU A 553 -3.31 -17.39 -0.06
N SER A 554 -3.93 -18.57 -0.01
CA SER A 554 -5.36 -18.65 -0.22
C SER A 554 -6.07 -17.99 0.96
N GLN A 555 -7.24 -17.42 0.69
CA GLN A 555 -8.18 -16.99 1.71
C GLN A 555 -8.53 -18.08 2.76
N ASN A 556 -8.28 -19.33 2.42
CA ASN A 556 -8.57 -20.50 3.25
C ASN A 556 -7.44 -20.86 4.22
N ASP A 557 -6.25 -20.28 4.08
CA ASP A 557 -5.04 -20.71 4.78
C ASP A 557 -4.94 -20.13 6.20
N LEU A 558 -4.09 -20.77 7.03
CA LEU A 558 -3.72 -20.30 8.38
C LEU A 558 -2.21 -20.35 8.60
N TRP A 559 -1.72 -19.47 9.47
CA TRP A 559 -0.33 -19.40 9.91
C TRP A 559 -0.23 -19.56 11.42
N ALA A 560 0.31 -20.68 11.90
CA ALA A 560 0.46 -20.96 13.31
C ALA A 560 1.89 -20.69 13.80
N ILE A 561 2.04 -19.66 14.63
CA ILE A 561 3.29 -19.24 15.26
C ILE A 561 3.21 -19.52 16.76
N SER A 562 4.19 -20.30 17.26
CA SER A 562 4.27 -20.64 18.68
C SER A 562 5.37 -19.83 19.37
N TRP A 563 4.98 -19.06 20.37
CA TRP A 563 5.88 -18.36 21.29
C TRP A 563 5.92 -19.02 22.67
N LEU A 564 5.39 -20.26 22.79
CA LEU A 564 5.29 -21.00 24.06
C LEU A 564 6.65 -21.31 24.71
N HIS A 565 7.73 -21.26 23.94
CA HIS A 565 9.09 -21.51 24.41
C HIS A 565 9.95 -20.24 24.50
N LEU A 566 9.41 -19.07 24.14
CA LEU A 566 10.15 -17.82 24.26
C LEU A 566 10.19 -17.36 25.72
N PRO A 567 11.35 -16.85 26.20
CA PRO A 567 11.52 -16.37 27.57
C PRO A 567 10.88 -14.98 27.78
N ALA A 568 9.71 -14.72 27.20
CA ALA A 568 9.06 -13.41 27.17
C ALA A 568 8.80 -12.83 28.57
N TYR A 569 8.57 -13.69 29.55
CA TYR A 569 8.29 -13.30 30.94
C TYR A 569 9.51 -13.42 31.87
N GLU A 570 10.71 -13.68 31.34
CA GLU A 570 11.95 -13.77 32.12
C GLU A 570 12.67 -12.42 32.25
N ALA A 571 12.23 -11.41 31.51
CA ALA A 571 12.81 -10.06 31.54
C ALA A 571 12.49 -9.32 32.85
N ASP A 572 13.29 -9.55 33.88
CA ASP A 572 13.20 -8.87 35.17
C ASP A 572 14.44 -7.97 35.39
N PHE A 573 14.22 -6.66 35.43
CA PHE A 573 15.27 -5.66 35.66
C PHE A 573 15.52 -5.38 37.16
N GLY A 574 14.95 -6.18 38.06
CA GLY A 574 14.97 -5.98 39.51
C GLY A 574 13.70 -5.35 40.07
N TRP A 575 12.68 -5.14 39.24
CA TRP A 575 11.37 -4.58 39.62
C TRP A 575 10.19 -5.53 39.33
N GLY A 576 10.49 -6.76 38.94
CA GLY A 576 9.49 -7.78 38.62
C GLY A 576 9.40 -8.08 37.12
N LYS A 577 8.71 -9.17 36.82
CA LYS A 577 8.51 -9.70 35.47
C LYS A 577 7.48 -8.89 34.68
N PRO A 578 7.48 -9.00 33.34
CA PRO A 578 6.44 -8.38 32.52
C PRO A 578 5.05 -8.91 32.92
N VAL A 579 4.10 -8.01 33.12
CA VAL A 579 2.71 -8.37 33.46
C VAL A 579 1.90 -8.81 32.23
N PHE A 580 2.37 -8.48 31.03
CA PHE A 580 1.67 -8.77 29.78
C PHE A 580 2.65 -8.70 28.60
N MET A 581 2.50 -9.61 27.64
CA MET A 581 3.25 -9.60 26.39
C MET A 581 2.29 -9.98 25.26
N ARG A 582 2.26 -9.17 24.20
CA ARG A 582 1.50 -9.45 22.99
C ARG A 582 2.21 -8.91 21.76
N ARG A 583 1.79 -9.38 20.60
CA ARG A 583 2.09 -8.71 19.33
C ARG A 583 1.17 -7.49 19.18
N GLU A 584 1.74 -6.32 18.91
CA GLU A 584 1.00 -5.06 18.82
C GLU A 584 0.09 -4.98 17.59
N VAL A 585 0.58 -5.43 16.43
CA VAL A 585 -0.18 -5.39 15.17
C VAL A 585 -0.05 -6.71 14.42
N VAL A 586 -1.19 -7.31 14.10
CA VAL A 586 -1.26 -8.49 13.24
C VAL A 586 -1.94 -8.09 11.94
N LYS A 587 -1.13 -7.79 10.92
CA LYS A 587 -1.56 -7.19 9.64
C LYS A 587 -2.06 -8.21 8.62
N GLN A 588 -1.81 -9.50 8.84
CA GLN A 588 -2.05 -10.57 7.87
C GLN A 588 -3.27 -11.39 8.25
N ARG A 589 -4.04 -11.81 7.25
CA ARG A 589 -5.19 -12.71 7.39
C ARG A 589 -4.74 -14.09 7.88
N GLY A 590 -5.52 -14.70 8.78
CA GLY A 590 -5.33 -16.10 9.16
C GLY A 590 -4.13 -16.38 10.07
N MET A 591 -3.56 -15.35 10.72
CA MET A 591 -2.46 -15.55 11.67
C MET A 591 -3.00 -16.06 13.01
N LEU A 592 -2.32 -17.05 13.58
CA LEU A 592 -2.61 -17.70 14.85
C LEU A 592 -1.34 -17.69 15.73
N TYR A 593 -1.37 -16.95 16.83
CA TYR A 593 -0.28 -16.85 17.80
C TYR A 593 -0.61 -17.59 19.09
N LEU A 594 0.28 -18.47 19.54
CA LEU A 594 0.18 -19.16 20.83
C LEU A 594 1.25 -18.61 21.78
N MET A 595 0.83 -17.98 22.86
CA MET A 595 1.70 -17.34 23.86
C MET A 595 1.41 -17.90 25.25
N ARG A 596 2.40 -17.90 26.16
CA ARG A 596 2.12 -18.30 27.56
C ARG A 596 1.16 -17.31 28.21
N SER A 597 0.32 -17.81 29.11
CA SER A 597 -0.49 -16.94 29.96
C SER A 597 0.43 -16.03 30.80
N PRO A 598 0.11 -14.73 30.92
CA PRO A 598 0.84 -13.82 31.80
C PRO A 598 0.74 -14.19 33.28
N GLU A 599 -0.26 -14.99 33.67
CA GLU A 599 -0.52 -15.38 35.05
C GLU A 599 0.39 -16.52 35.55
N GLY A 600 1.09 -17.21 34.64
CA GLY A 600 1.99 -18.31 34.99
C GLY A 600 1.28 -19.58 35.48
N ASP A 601 -0.03 -19.68 35.28
CA ASP A 601 -0.93 -20.77 35.68
C ASP A 601 -0.81 -22.05 34.82
N GLY A 602 0.03 -22.02 33.79
CA GLY A 602 0.17 -23.09 32.80
C GLY A 602 -0.85 -23.02 31.66
N GLY A 603 -1.69 -21.98 31.62
CA GLY A 603 -2.55 -21.64 30.50
C GLY A 603 -1.79 -20.97 29.36
N ILE A 604 -2.53 -20.68 28.28
CA ILE A 604 -2.00 -19.94 27.11
C ILE A 604 -2.95 -18.84 26.68
N THR A 605 -2.39 -17.84 26.00
CA THR A 605 -3.12 -16.85 25.23
C THR A 605 -3.05 -17.21 23.75
N LEU A 606 -4.21 -17.37 23.12
CA LEU A 606 -4.37 -17.62 21.69
C LEU A 606 -4.87 -16.35 21.02
N THR A 607 -4.07 -15.75 20.13
CA THR A 607 -4.51 -14.59 19.33
C THR A 607 -4.66 -15.02 17.88
N MET A 608 -5.83 -14.80 17.30
CA MET A 608 -6.13 -15.12 15.91
C MET A 608 -6.62 -13.88 15.16
N THR A 609 -6.22 -13.76 13.89
CA THR A 609 -6.76 -12.76 12.96
C THR A 609 -7.58 -13.41 11.87
N MET A 610 -8.72 -12.80 11.56
CA MET A 610 -9.70 -13.35 10.62
C MET A 610 -10.68 -12.28 10.17
N GLU A 611 -11.35 -12.57 9.07
CA GLU A 611 -12.42 -11.75 8.49
C GLU A 611 -13.50 -11.42 9.55
N PRO A 612 -13.89 -10.13 9.71
CA PRO A 612 -14.80 -9.68 10.77
C PRO A 612 -16.09 -10.51 10.88
N GLU A 613 -16.68 -10.88 9.74
CA GLU A 613 -17.90 -11.67 9.62
C GLU A 613 -17.75 -13.11 10.14
N ASN A 614 -16.53 -13.63 10.17
CA ASN A 614 -16.23 -15.00 10.60
C ASN A 614 -15.80 -15.05 12.07
N VAL A 615 -15.34 -13.95 12.67
CA VAL A 615 -14.89 -13.92 14.07
C VAL A 615 -15.98 -14.36 15.07
N PRO A 616 -17.24 -13.89 15.01
CA PRO A 616 -18.28 -14.36 15.93
C PRO A 616 -18.55 -15.87 15.79
N ARG A 617 -18.50 -16.39 14.56
CA ARG A 617 -18.70 -17.82 14.28
C ARG A 617 -17.55 -18.65 14.83
N PHE A 618 -16.32 -18.19 14.64
CA PHE A 618 -15.14 -18.84 15.20
C PHE A 618 -15.17 -18.85 16.71
N LEU A 619 -15.41 -17.71 17.37
CA LEU A 619 -15.51 -17.62 18.82
C LEU A 619 -16.56 -18.58 19.36
N ARG A 620 -17.74 -18.63 18.72
CA ARG A 620 -18.80 -19.56 19.08
C ARG A 620 -18.35 -21.00 18.97
N MET A 621 -17.77 -21.40 17.84
CA MET A 621 -17.36 -22.79 17.64
C MET A 621 -16.19 -23.19 18.52
N PHE A 622 -15.19 -22.33 18.64
CA PHE A 622 -13.99 -22.58 19.42
C PHE A 622 -14.32 -22.72 20.90
N CYS A 623 -15.12 -21.81 21.48
CA CYS A 623 -15.46 -21.87 22.90
C CYS A 623 -16.46 -22.98 23.21
N VAL A 624 -17.59 -23.04 22.48
CA VAL A 624 -18.68 -24.00 22.80
C VAL A 624 -18.21 -25.45 22.62
N GLU A 625 -17.52 -25.76 21.51
CA GLU A 625 -17.07 -27.13 21.30
C GLU A 625 -15.91 -27.52 22.25
N LEU A 626 -15.17 -26.56 22.82
CA LEU A 626 -14.09 -26.83 23.76
C LEU A 626 -14.64 -27.10 25.17
N ASP A 627 -15.65 -26.35 25.59
CA ASP A 627 -16.31 -26.57 26.88
C ASP A 627 -17.04 -27.93 26.88
N CYS A 628 -17.62 -28.35 25.75
CA CYS A 628 -18.21 -29.69 25.59
C CYS A 628 -17.18 -30.84 25.70
N LEU A 629 -15.88 -30.59 25.54
CA LEU A 629 -14.83 -31.61 25.75
C LEU A 629 -14.47 -31.79 27.23
N GLY A 630 -14.85 -30.84 28.10
CA GLY A 630 -14.66 -30.93 29.55
C GLY A 630 -15.72 -31.75 30.29
N GLU A 631 -16.89 -31.93 29.69
CA GLU A 631 -18.08 -32.52 30.31
C GLU A 631 -18.32 -34.00 29.92
N ASP A 632 -17.34 -34.88 30.15
CA ASP A 632 -17.62 -36.33 30.25
C ASP A 632 -18.21 -36.68 31.63
N GLY A 633 -19.29 -35.99 31.98
CA GLY A 633 -20.00 -36.15 33.24
C GLY A 633 -21.19 -35.21 33.37
N ILE A 634 -22.36 -35.69 32.93
CA ILE A 634 -23.71 -35.13 33.12
C ILE A 634 -24.22 -34.25 31.98
N ALA A 635 -25.19 -34.80 31.25
CA ALA A 635 -26.01 -34.08 30.30
C ALA A 635 -27.03 -33.15 31.01
N SER A 636 -27.16 -31.90 30.58
CA SER A 636 -28.46 -31.21 30.45
C SER A 636 -28.40 -29.80 29.82
N GLY A 637 -29.07 -29.63 28.67
CA GLY A 637 -30.02 -28.52 28.44
C GLY A 637 -29.52 -27.16 27.88
N PRO A 638 -30.39 -26.37 27.22
CA PRO A 638 -29.99 -25.46 26.13
C PRO A 638 -29.90 -23.96 26.51
N ALA A 639 -29.22 -23.21 25.64
CA ALA A 639 -29.25 -21.76 25.42
C ALA A 639 -28.19 -20.89 26.12
N PHE A 640 -27.02 -20.73 25.47
CA PHE A 640 -26.19 -19.53 25.59
C PHE A 640 -26.46 -18.60 24.39
N MET A 641 -27.28 -17.56 24.59
CA MET A 641 -27.33 -16.40 23.71
C MET A 641 -26.39 -15.32 24.25
N ALA A 642 -25.24 -15.11 23.61
CA ALA A 642 -24.46 -13.90 23.81
C ALA A 642 -25.24 -12.71 23.23
N ARG A 643 -25.76 -11.82 24.08
CA ARG A 643 -26.30 -10.53 23.66
C ARG A 643 -25.14 -9.57 23.36
N ALA A 644 -24.96 -9.22 22.10
CA ALA A 644 -24.09 -8.12 21.69
C ALA A 644 -24.76 -6.79 22.07
N ASN A 645 -24.22 -6.06 23.05
CA ASN A 645 -24.60 -4.67 23.29
C ASN A 645 -23.74 -3.77 22.39
N VAL A 646 -24.35 -3.22 21.35
CA VAL A 646 -23.75 -2.26 20.43
C VAL A 646 -23.83 -0.88 21.09
N ASN A 647 -22.71 -0.35 21.57
CA ASN A 647 -22.63 1.06 21.93
C ASN A 647 -21.83 1.82 20.86
N ARG A 648 -22.50 2.77 20.20
CA ARG A 648 -21.92 3.68 19.20
C ARG A 648 -20.96 4.64 19.90
N ARG A 649 -19.68 4.31 19.92
CA ARG A 649 -18.50 5.18 20.07
C ARG A 649 -17.31 4.24 20.29
N GLY A 650 -16.25 4.39 19.50
CA GLY A 650 -15.10 3.48 19.44
C GLY A 650 -14.72 2.91 20.81
N ALA A 651 -14.85 1.60 20.96
CA ALA A 651 -14.50 0.89 22.18
C ALA A 651 -14.26 -0.59 21.88
N SER A 652 -13.11 -1.09 22.34
CA SER A 652 -12.81 -2.51 22.51
C SER A 652 -14.01 -3.28 23.07
N TYR A 653 -14.40 -4.38 22.42
CA TYR A 653 -15.49 -5.22 22.88
C TYR A 653 -14.97 -6.17 23.96
N ILE A 654 -15.43 -5.98 25.21
CA ILE A 654 -15.24 -6.96 26.28
C ILE A 654 -16.54 -7.76 26.41
N LEU A 655 -16.54 -8.99 25.93
CA LEU A 655 -17.55 -9.97 26.32
C LEU A 655 -17.20 -10.43 27.74
N ARG A 656 -17.77 -9.81 28.77
CA ARG A 656 -17.71 -10.34 30.14
C ARG A 656 -18.80 -11.40 30.29
N SER A 657 -18.43 -12.62 30.67
CA SER A 657 -19.39 -13.52 31.30
C SER A 657 -19.77 -12.92 32.66
N THR A 658 -21.07 -12.90 32.96
CA THR A 658 -21.57 -12.55 34.28
C THR A 658 -21.37 -13.74 35.20
N GLU A 659 -20.55 -13.56 36.23
CA GLU A 659 -20.45 -14.33 37.47
C GLU A 659 -20.01 -15.80 37.38
N GLY A 660 -18.88 -16.10 38.03
CA GLY A 660 -18.76 -17.27 38.91
C GLY A 660 -18.14 -18.57 38.37
N ASP A 661 -18.13 -18.83 37.06
CA ASP A 661 -17.56 -20.07 36.50
C ASP A 661 -16.39 -19.79 35.56
N GLY A 662 -15.38 -20.68 35.56
CA GLY A 662 -14.10 -20.59 34.84
C GLY A 662 -14.18 -20.63 33.30
N GLY A 663 -15.10 -19.89 32.71
CA GLY A 663 -15.32 -19.78 31.28
C GLY A 663 -14.34 -18.85 30.56
N ILE A 664 -14.14 -19.11 29.27
CA ILE A 664 -13.24 -18.35 28.38
C ILE A 664 -13.70 -16.90 28.29
N THR A 665 -12.81 -15.94 28.56
CA THR A 665 -13.07 -14.50 28.34
C THR A 665 -12.48 -14.07 27.00
N PRO A 666 -13.29 -13.92 25.92
CA PRO A 666 -12.79 -13.41 24.64
C PRO A 666 -12.66 -11.88 24.68
N MET A 667 -11.48 -11.39 24.31
CA MET A 667 -11.28 -9.98 23.96
C MET A 667 -11.32 -9.83 22.44
N LEU A 668 -12.21 -8.96 21.96
CA LEU A 668 -12.42 -8.72 20.54
C LEU A 668 -12.06 -7.27 20.20
N THR A 669 -11.15 -7.10 19.24
CA THR A 669 -10.84 -5.80 18.63
C THR A 669 -11.30 -5.86 17.18
N LEU A 670 -12.41 -5.21 16.86
CA LEU A 670 -12.88 -5.01 15.48
C LEU A 670 -12.55 -3.56 15.10
N GLU A 671 -11.70 -3.38 14.10
CA GLU A 671 -11.53 -2.11 13.40
C GLU A 671 -12.07 -2.30 11.97
N PRO A 672 -13.07 -1.51 11.55
CA PRO A 672 -13.74 -1.68 10.26
C PRO A 672 -13.02 -1.01 9.08
N GLU A 673 -12.66 -1.79 8.05
CA GLU A 673 -11.84 -1.34 6.92
C GLU A 673 -12.33 -0.04 6.21
N ASN A 674 -11.45 0.97 6.16
CA ASN A 674 -11.73 2.28 5.54
C ASN A 674 -12.06 2.22 4.04
N MET A 675 -11.39 1.35 3.27
CA MET A 675 -11.57 1.33 1.80
C MET A 675 -12.93 0.75 1.37
N PRO A 676 -13.38 -0.43 1.83
CA PRO A 676 -14.72 -0.92 1.50
C PRO A 676 -15.84 0.04 1.92
N ARG A 677 -15.69 0.70 3.07
CA ARG A 677 -16.60 1.77 3.52
C ARG A 677 -16.62 2.94 2.55
N PHE A 678 -15.43 3.41 2.13
CA PHE A 678 -15.33 4.48 1.14
C PHE A 678 -16.02 4.11 -0.16
N GLN A 679 -15.76 2.92 -0.72
CA GLN A 679 -16.38 2.48 -1.97
C GLN A 679 -17.91 2.44 -1.87
N LYS A 680 -18.43 1.97 -0.73
CA LYS A 680 -19.87 1.95 -0.44
C LYS A 680 -20.43 3.38 -0.40
N VAL A 681 -19.87 4.25 0.44
CA VAL A 681 -20.34 5.65 0.59
C VAL A 681 -20.25 6.40 -0.73
N PHE A 682 -19.15 6.23 -1.48
CA PHE A 682 -18.92 6.89 -2.76
C PHE A 682 -19.92 6.48 -3.84
N THR A 683 -20.46 5.26 -3.77
CA THR A 683 -21.43 4.73 -4.74
C THR A 683 -22.88 5.03 -4.34
N GLU A 684 -23.17 5.10 -3.04
CA GLU A 684 -24.51 5.37 -2.50
C GLU A 684 -24.89 6.86 -2.52
N GLU A 685 -23.90 7.77 -2.40
CA GLU A 685 -24.05 9.22 -2.52
C GLU A 685 -23.84 9.73 -3.94
#